data_AF-A0A4Q4WZB1-F1
#
_entry.id   AF-A0A4Q4WZB1-F1
#
_cell.length_a   1.000
_cell.length_b   1.000
_cell.length_c   1.000
_cell.angle_alpha   90.00
_cell.angle_beta   90.00
_cell.angle_gamma   90.00
#
_symmetry.space_group_name_H-M   'P 1'
#
loop_
_entity.id
_entity.type
_entity.pdbx_description
1 polymer ?
#
loop_
_entity_poly.entity_id
_entity_poly.type
_entity_poly.pdbx_seq_one_letter_code
_entity_poly.pdbx_strand_id
1 'polypeptide(L)'
;MCIPDPGGSISPLYGGFQTGIVTGKAYRPPFYEARSSKKHRFERPGTGFSPCAPYPSPSPSGHGPEADFDLPETRERRLWELRLFHNQQTEMTQVFPTSQSAAVVRLWSHVMPSMALRDGGALLHIILANSALNLWHKSASQDEREQLMALQTHYLTLCFQEQRRDVANLSSKNADYVCFTSLKILSHSVALVQTLSLEPWEPPLQWLHMGRGADEIFRRAADLVNPEDGDQIMTFLNSPPTLTEENPASYDRSRLEWLLEHPAGRDSVEALGDRELDDMEVRSAYEKAISYTCSVYGAIERAEPVFSIVRRLAAFSVFVPTGFTQLLAEKRPRAMVILAHFMALWLDYEHIWLIGKGGERQIRGIMMNLPSEWHFKIVGLHVIANGLTETSQSCEHAPFRSGGALLTSSPARYNHDRHLSLVPRALFQQPPTYILPYIDNISRSRLSELSQNMPPKRKAATTTTSEAPKERQSKLAKEHNISAGQEREIKEAFALFAEPMEGEKEGVIPTDDVRRAMVALGIPPTKSELQEFVSILDPDEEGFACYEPFVAICALKLHAKEDEDEEDDGETHRREVDEAFRLFTGGGSGAEGEADQLTLAHLKRVAMTLKQDVDEALLRDMILEANGGAGVGRGVSRAEFDEVMRRAGAWK
;
A
#
# COMPACT_ATOMS: atom_id res chain seq x y z
N MET A 1 -71.39 5.25 -22.41
CA MET A 1 -72.12 4.20 -23.16
C MET A 1 -71.37 3.93 -24.45
N CYS A 2 -71.48 2.69 -24.91
CA CYS A 2 -70.87 2.00 -26.07
C CYS A 2 -70.76 2.81 -27.39
N ILE A 3 -69.66 2.68 -28.17
CA ILE A 3 -69.48 1.84 -29.41
C ILE A 3 -69.89 2.61 -30.71
N PRO A 4 -69.36 2.36 -31.95
CA PRO A 4 -68.55 1.22 -32.46
C PRO A 4 -67.27 1.50 -33.30
N ASP A 5 -66.55 0.39 -33.52
CA ASP A 5 -65.76 -0.09 -34.69
C ASP A 5 -66.41 0.14 -36.10
N PRO A 6 -65.80 -0.19 -37.28
CA PRO A 6 -64.92 -1.34 -37.63
C PRO A 6 -63.64 -0.99 -38.46
N GLY A 7 -62.65 -1.83 -38.76
CA GLY A 7 -62.53 -3.29 -39.05
C GLY A 7 -61.97 -3.43 -40.49
N GLY A 8 -60.79 -4.00 -40.74
CA GLY A 8 -60.40 -5.43 -40.84
C GLY A 8 -59.59 -5.61 -42.16
N SER A 9 -58.95 -6.71 -42.57
CA SER A 9 -58.53 -8.04 -42.05
C SER A 9 -57.49 -8.60 -43.08
N ILE A 10 -56.59 -9.58 -42.85
CA ILE A 10 -56.69 -11.07 -42.96
C ILE A 10 -55.17 -11.51 -42.87
N SER A 11 -54.63 -12.33 -41.95
CA SER A 11 -54.76 -13.81 -41.70
C SER A 11 -54.20 -14.70 -42.85
N PRO A 12 -53.82 -16.02 -42.71
CA PRO A 12 -54.37 -17.00 -41.74
C PRO A 12 -53.45 -18.14 -41.17
N LEU A 13 -53.94 -18.82 -40.10
CA LEU A 13 -53.87 -20.28 -39.76
C LEU A 13 -52.50 -21.02 -39.67
N TYR A 14 -52.23 -22.00 -38.79
CA TYR A 14 -52.91 -22.69 -37.65
C TYR A 14 -51.97 -22.57 -36.40
N GLY A 15 -52.19 -23.01 -35.16
CA GLY A 15 -53.10 -24.00 -34.50
C GLY A 15 -52.23 -25.07 -33.79
N GLY A 16 -52.41 -25.53 -32.55
CA GLY A 16 -53.43 -25.36 -31.50
C GLY A 16 -53.61 -26.72 -30.77
N PHE A 17 -53.34 -26.86 -29.46
CA PHE A 17 -53.94 -27.89 -28.56
C PHE A 17 -53.57 -27.69 -27.07
N GLN A 18 -54.41 -28.29 -26.22
CA GLN A 18 -54.73 -28.02 -24.82
C GLN A 18 -53.69 -28.32 -23.71
N THR A 19 -53.76 -27.48 -22.67
CA THR A 19 -53.62 -27.74 -21.22
C THR A 19 -53.00 -29.05 -20.71
N GLY A 20 -51.97 -28.91 -19.87
CA GLY A 20 -51.58 -29.92 -18.87
C GLY A 20 -51.01 -29.26 -17.61
N ILE A 21 -51.65 -29.42 -16.46
CA ILE A 21 -51.08 -29.06 -15.16
C ILE A 21 -50.07 -30.14 -14.78
N VAL A 22 -48.80 -29.77 -14.62
CA VAL A 22 -47.76 -30.65 -14.06
C VAL A 22 -47.01 -29.89 -12.98
N THR A 23 -47.09 -30.41 -11.75
CA THR A 23 -46.28 -29.98 -10.61
C THR A 23 -44.82 -30.40 -10.82
N GLY A 24 -43.99 -29.47 -11.30
CA GLY A 24 -42.57 -29.69 -11.58
C GLY A 24 -41.66 -29.15 -10.47
N LYS A 25 -40.80 -30.01 -9.92
CA LYS A 25 -39.91 -29.71 -8.77
C LYS A 25 -38.84 -28.67 -9.12
N ALA A 26 -38.46 -27.86 -8.12
CA ALA A 26 -37.30 -26.97 -8.20
C ALA A 26 -36.01 -27.73 -8.55
N TYR A 27 -35.21 -27.15 -9.44
CA TYR A 27 -34.00 -27.77 -9.97
C TYR A 27 -32.79 -27.49 -9.07
N ARG A 28 -32.32 -28.51 -8.33
CA ARG A 28 -31.03 -28.47 -7.63
C ARG A 28 -29.89 -28.81 -8.61
N PRO A 29 -28.77 -28.04 -8.62
CA PRO A 29 -27.51 -28.52 -9.19
C PRO A 29 -26.95 -29.70 -8.37
N PRO A 30 -26.21 -30.63 -8.99
CA PRO A 30 -25.71 -31.83 -8.31
C PRO A 30 -24.44 -31.54 -7.50
N PHE A 31 -24.59 -31.35 -6.19
CA PHE A 31 -23.46 -31.48 -5.27
C PHE A 31 -23.02 -32.95 -5.18
N TYR A 32 -21.72 -33.19 -5.32
CA TYR A 32 -21.15 -34.53 -5.27
C TYR A 32 -21.20 -35.09 -3.84
N GLU A 33 -21.83 -36.26 -3.66
CA GLU A 33 -21.85 -36.95 -2.37
C GLU A 33 -20.43 -37.41 -2.00
N ALA A 34 -19.82 -36.75 -1.02
CA ALA A 34 -18.59 -37.23 -0.38
C ALA A 34 -18.88 -38.54 0.38
N ARG A 35 -18.65 -39.68 -0.27
CA ARG A 35 -18.79 -41.01 0.34
C ARG A 35 -17.86 -41.14 1.55
N SER A 36 -18.46 -41.20 2.73
CA SER A 36 -17.80 -41.63 3.97
C SER A 36 -17.04 -42.94 3.76
N SER A 37 -15.73 -42.92 3.95
CA SER A 37 -14.87 -44.11 3.94
C SER A 37 -13.90 -44.11 5.11
N LYS A 38 -14.35 -44.77 6.18
CA LYS A 38 -13.60 -45.51 7.21
C LYS A 38 -12.26 -44.93 7.69
N LYS A 39 -12.26 -44.51 8.96
CA LYS A 39 -11.08 -44.30 9.81
C LYS A 39 -10.04 -45.43 9.64
N HIS A 40 -8.84 -45.08 9.18
CA HIS A 40 -7.62 -45.80 9.54
C HIS A 40 -6.64 -44.83 10.22
N ARG A 41 -6.29 -45.15 11.46
CA ARG A 41 -5.27 -44.44 12.24
C ARG A 41 -3.91 -44.82 11.65
N PHE A 42 -3.19 -43.85 11.13
CA PHE A 42 -1.76 -43.98 10.84
C PHE A 42 -1.00 -43.00 11.73
N GLU A 43 -0.05 -43.55 12.49
CA GLU A 43 0.85 -42.78 13.34
C GLU A 43 1.95 -42.15 12.48
N ARG A 44 2.32 -40.89 12.76
CA ARG A 44 3.44 -40.22 12.08
C ARG A 44 4.73 -40.45 12.85
N PRO A 45 5.81 -40.97 12.23
CA PRO A 45 7.17 -40.77 12.72
C PRO A 45 7.57 -39.30 12.53
N GLY A 46 8.31 -38.73 13.49
CA GLY A 46 8.73 -37.33 13.44
C GLY A 46 10.02 -37.11 12.64
N THR A 47 10.05 -36.02 11.87
CA THR A 47 11.29 -35.37 11.38
C THR A 47 11.08 -33.87 11.46
N GLY A 48 12.02 -33.15 12.09
CA GLY A 48 11.85 -31.73 12.42
C GLY A 48 12.02 -30.79 11.23
N PHE A 49 11.19 -29.74 11.23
CA PHE A 49 11.41 -28.49 10.49
C PHE A 49 11.11 -27.34 11.44
N SER A 50 12.00 -26.34 11.49
CA SER A 50 11.87 -25.16 12.34
C SER A 50 11.10 -24.07 11.59
N PRO A 51 9.96 -23.57 12.07
CA PRO A 51 9.26 -22.46 11.44
C PRO A 51 9.98 -21.13 11.68
N CYS A 52 10.02 -20.25 10.68
CA CYS A 52 10.27 -18.82 10.92
C CYS A 52 9.16 -18.23 11.80
N ALA A 53 9.49 -17.18 12.55
CA ALA A 53 8.69 -16.67 13.66
C ALA A 53 7.24 -16.30 13.26
N PRO A 54 6.21 -16.86 13.92
CA PRO A 54 4.84 -16.39 13.77
C PRO A 54 4.60 -15.13 14.61
N TYR A 55 3.80 -14.19 14.08
CA TYR A 55 3.18 -13.16 14.92
C TYR A 55 2.29 -13.84 15.99
N PRO A 56 2.27 -13.34 17.24
CA PRO A 56 1.61 -14.00 18.34
C PRO A 56 0.09 -14.09 18.11
N SER A 57 -0.41 -15.31 18.03
CA SER A 57 -1.84 -15.59 18.07
C SER A 57 -2.27 -15.71 19.54
N PRO A 58 -3.23 -14.92 20.04
CA PRO A 58 -3.68 -15.06 21.42
C PRO A 58 -4.44 -16.39 21.60
N SER A 59 -4.00 -17.19 22.57
CA SER A 59 -4.61 -18.47 22.93
C SER A 59 -6.03 -18.28 23.50
N PRO A 60 -7.02 -19.13 23.15
CA PRO A 60 -8.39 -18.97 23.59
C PRO A 60 -8.63 -19.58 24.98
N SER A 61 -8.08 -18.97 26.03
CA SER A 61 -8.36 -19.36 27.42
C SER A 61 -8.02 -18.27 28.44
N GLY A 62 -9.05 -17.58 28.96
CA GLY A 62 -8.91 -16.63 30.07
C GLY A 62 -9.86 -15.44 29.93
N HIS A 63 -10.92 -15.42 30.74
CA HIS A 63 -11.71 -14.20 30.94
C HIS A 63 -10.94 -13.25 31.87
N GLY A 64 -10.07 -12.43 31.29
CA GLY A 64 -9.57 -11.18 31.90
C GLY A 64 -10.45 -10.00 31.49
N PRO A 65 -10.38 -8.86 32.21
CA PRO A 65 -11.19 -7.68 31.88
C PRO A 65 -10.81 -7.12 30.51
N GLU A 66 -11.82 -6.65 29.76
CA GLU A 66 -11.61 -5.96 28.49
C GLU A 66 -10.77 -4.70 28.74
N ALA A 67 -9.51 -4.71 28.31
CA ALA A 67 -8.64 -3.55 28.39
C ALA A 67 -9.15 -2.51 27.38
N ASP A 68 -9.45 -1.31 27.89
CA ASP A 68 -10.12 -0.25 27.15
C ASP A 68 -9.16 0.35 26.10
N PHE A 69 -9.24 -0.16 24.86
CA PHE A 69 -8.45 0.29 23.71
C PHE A 69 -9.01 1.58 23.05
N ASP A 70 -10.09 2.14 23.60
CA ASP A 70 -10.73 3.34 23.07
C ASP A 70 -9.84 4.58 23.30
N LEU A 71 -9.54 5.30 22.22
CA LEU A 71 -8.77 6.55 22.33
C LEU A 71 -9.50 7.54 23.26
N PRO A 72 -8.80 8.27 24.14
CA PRO A 72 -9.42 9.32 24.94
C PRO A 72 -10.26 10.25 24.08
N GLU A 73 -11.49 10.51 24.51
CA GLU A 73 -12.51 11.27 23.77
C GLU A 73 -12.16 12.77 23.73
N THR A 74 -11.18 13.12 22.92
CA THR A 74 -10.66 14.48 22.79
C THR A 74 -11.46 15.30 21.77
N ARG A 75 -11.31 16.63 21.84
CA ARG A 75 -11.82 17.53 20.79
C ARG A 75 -11.10 17.28 19.45
N GLU A 76 -9.84 16.89 19.51
CA GLU A 76 -8.99 16.65 18.35
C GLU A 76 -9.37 15.36 17.62
N ARG A 77 -9.52 14.24 18.34
CA ARG A 77 -10.02 12.95 17.82
C ARG A 77 -11.30 13.15 16.99
N ARG A 78 -12.32 13.79 17.57
CA ARG A 78 -13.59 14.10 16.89
C ARG A 78 -13.43 14.94 15.63
N LEU A 79 -12.55 15.95 15.63
CA LEU A 79 -12.32 16.78 14.46
C LEU A 79 -11.64 15.98 13.33
N TRP A 80 -10.74 15.08 13.68
CA TRP A 80 -10.16 14.12 12.73
C TRP A 80 -11.19 13.13 12.20
N GLU A 81 -11.97 12.46 13.06
CA GLU A 81 -13.04 11.54 12.63
C GLU A 81 -14.06 12.22 11.71
N LEU A 82 -14.50 13.44 12.05
CA LEU A 82 -15.40 14.24 11.21
C LEU A 82 -14.75 14.61 9.86
N ARG A 83 -13.46 14.99 9.84
CA ARG A 83 -12.73 15.32 8.61
C ARG A 83 -12.57 14.09 7.71
N LEU A 84 -12.24 12.94 8.29
CA LEU A 84 -12.10 11.66 7.59
C LEU A 84 -13.44 11.19 7.03
N PHE A 85 -14.49 11.18 7.84
CA PHE A 85 -15.82 10.80 7.37
C PHE A 85 -16.34 11.76 6.29
N HIS A 86 -16.08 13.07 6.43
CA HIS A 86 -16.41 14.07 5.42
C HIS A 86 -15.72 13.77 4.08
N ASN A 87 -14.40 13.57 4.07
CA ASN A 87 -13.65 13.23 2.85
C ASN A 87 -14.14 11.93 2.20
N GLN A 88 -14.50 10.91 3.00
CA GLN A 88 -15.12 9.70 2.47
C GLN A 88 -16.44 10.00 1.73
N GLN A 89 -17.28 10.90 2.24
CA GLN A 89 -18.56 11.25 1.59
C GLN A 89 -18.40 12.15 0.37
N THR A 90 -17.52 13.15 0.43
CA THR A 90 -17.39 14.18 -0.61
C THR A 90 -16.48 13.79 -1.76
N GLU A 91 -15.34 13.15 -1.50
CA GLU A 91 -14.30 12.92 -2.51
C GLU A 91 -14.12 11.43 -2.88
N MET A 92 -14.54 10.50 -2.02
CA MET A 92 -14.31 9.06 -2.23
C MET A 92 -15.56 8.24 -2.60
N THR A 93 -16.72 8.87 -2.72
CA THR A 93 -17.96 8.20 -3.17
C THR A 93 -17.99 7.95 -4.69
N GLN A 94 -17.37 8.82 -5.49
CA GLN A 94 -17.28 8.70 -6.95
C GLN A 94 -15.84 8.45 -7.41
N VAL A 95 -15.33 7.24 -7.17
CA VAL A 95 -13.96 6.82 -7.52
C VAL A 95 -13.72 6.73 -9.04
N PHE A 96 -14.77 6.57 -9.85
CA PHE A 96 -14.67 6.24 -11.27
C PHE A 96 -15.25 7.36 -12.17
N PRO A 97 -14.60 7.68 -13.31
CA PRO A 97 -15.13 8.66 -14.27
C PRO A 97 -16.49 8.26 -14.86
N THR A 98 -16.69 6.95 -15.10
CA THR A 98 -17.97 6.41 -15.57
C THR A 98 -18.81 5.94 -14.39
N SER A 99 -20.03 6.47 -14.28
CA SER A 99 -20.99 6.06 -13.26
C SER A 99 -21.33 4.57 -13.36
N GLN A 100 -21.35 3.90 -12.20
CA GLN A 100 -21.90 2.55 -12.05
C GLN A 100 -23.44 2.60 -12.09
N SER A 101 -24.10 1.44 -11.92
CA SER A 101 -25.55 1.42 -11.77
C SER A 101 -25.99 2.24 -10.55
N ALA A 102 -27.14 2.91 -10.63
CA ALA A 102 -27.65 3.77 -9.55
C ALA A 102 -27.80 3.01 -8.22
N ALA A 103 -28.10 1.71 -8.28
CA ALA A 103 -28.16 0.83 -7.12
C ALA A 103 -26.79 0.73 -6.41
N VAL A 104 -25.71 0.43 -7.15
CA VAL A 104 -24.36 0.31 -6.56
C VAL A 104 -23.81 1.67 -6.13
N VAL A 105 -24.09 2.75 -6.86
CA VAL A 105 -23.76 4.12 -6.39
C VAL A 105 -24.42 4.39 -5.04
N ARG A 106 -25.71 4.06 -4.87
CA ARG A 106 -26.43 4.20 -3.59
C ARG A 106 -25.87 3.31 -2.47
N LEU A 107 -25.34 2.12 -2.78
CA LEU A 107 -24.67 1.29 -1.78
C LEU A 107 -23.50 2.04 -1.14
N TRP A 108 -22.64 2.63 -1.97
CA TRP A 108 -21.43 3.33 -1.53
C TRP A 108 -21.69 4.70 -0.90
N SER A 109 -22.64 5.48 -1.43
CA SER A 109 -22.89 6.86 -1.00
C SER A 109 -23.91 7.00 0.13
N HIS A 110 -24.68 5.96 0.43
CA HIS A 110 -25.74 6.05 1.43
C HIS A 110 -25.85 4.81 2.33
N VAL A 111 -26.01 3.61 1.76
CA VAL A 111 -26.29 2.41 2.56
C VAL A 111 -25.13 2.07 3.49
N MET A 112 -23.91 1.93 2.95
CA MET A 112 -22.72 1.60 3.73
C MET A 112 -22.37 2.70 4.78
N PRO A 113 -22.37 4.01 4.45
CA PRO A 113 -22.20 5.06 5.46
C PRO A 113 -23.27 5.06 6.56
N SER A 114 -24.55 4.87 6.23
CA SER A 114 -25.63 4.80 7.23
C SER A 114 -25.54 3.55 8.10
N MET A 115 -25.09 2.43 7.55
CA MET A 115 -24.83 1.19 8.30
C MET A 115 -23.67 1.39 9.29
N ALA A 116 -22.57 1.98 8.84
CA ALA A 116 -21.40 2.30 9.67
C ALA A 116 -21.76 3.21 10.87
N LEU A 117 -22.59 4.24 10.64
CA LEU A 117 -23.02 5.16 11.69
C LEU A 117 -24.11 4.59 12.62
N ARG A 118 -24.88 3.59 12.17
CA ARG A 118 -25.94 2.96 12.98
C ARG A 118 -25.38 1.93 13.95
N ASP A 119 -24.54 1.04 13.43
CA ASP A 119 -24.07 -0.14 14.17
C ASP A 119 -22.75 0.13 14.91
N GLY A 120 -22.01 1.18 14.51
CA GLY A 120 -20.68 1.48 15.01
C GLY A 120 -19.63 0.47 14.55
N GLY A 121 -18.42 0.56 15.11
CA GLY A 121 -17.38 -0.46 15.02
C GLY A 121 -16.69 -0.62 13.65
N ALA A 122 -16.36 -1.87 13.31
CA ALA A 122 -15.42 -2.26 12.26
C ALA A 122 -15.63 -1.57 10.89
N LEU A 123 -16.88 -1.41 10.44
CA LEU A 123 -17.19 -0.76 9.16
C LEU A 123 -16.86 0.74 9.18
N LEU A 124 -17.11 1.43 10.30
CA LEU A 124 -16.75 2.83 10.47
C LEU A 124 -15.22 2.97 10.56
N HIS A 125 -14.57 2.10 11.32
CA HIS A 125 -13.12 2.10 11.46
C HIS A 125 -12.39 1.94 10.12
N ILE A 126 -12.80 0.99 9.25
CA ILE A 126 -12.18 0.87 7.91
C ILE A 126 -12.50 2.05 6.99
N ILE A 127 -13.67 2.67 7.11
CA ILE A 127 -14.01 3.90 6.38
C ILE A 127 -13.04 5.03 6.77
N LEU A 128 -12.80 5.22 8.07
CA LEU A 128 -11.89 6.24 8.58
C LEU A 128 -10.44 5.96 8.16
N ALA A 129 -9.95 4.72 8.31
CA ALA A 129 -8.61 4.32 7.90
C ALA A 129 -8.38 4.50 6.38
N ASN A 130 -9.37 4.13 5.57
CA ASN A 130 -9.31 4.28 4.12
C ASN A 130 -9.34 5.76 3.69
N SER A 131 -10.09 6.61 4.39
CA SER A 131 -10.03 8.05 4.18
C SER A 131 -8.71 8.67 4.63
N ALA A 132 -8.09 8.15 5.70
CA ALA A 132 -6.83 8.67 6.20
C ALA A 132 -5.71 8.43 5.19
N LEU A 133 -5.64 7.22 4.60
CA LEU A 133 -4.75 6.89 3.48
C LEU A 133 -5.00 7.78 2.25
N ASN A 134 -6.26 8.10 1.94
CA ASN A 134 -6.59 8.97 0.80
C ASN A 134 -6.15 10.43 1.02
N LEU A 135 -6.33 10.97 2.23
CA LEU A 135 -5.82 12.29 2.59
C LEU A 135 -4.29 12.32 2.67
N TRP A 136 -3.65 11.23 3.13
CA TRP A 136 -2.19 11.11 3.20
C TRP A 136 -1.54 11.34 1.84
N HIS A 137 -2.08 10.71 0.78
CA HIS A 137 -1.62 10.89 -0.60
C HIS A 137 -1.84 12.33 -1.13
N LYS A 138 -2.86 13.04 -0.62
CA LYS A 138 -3.18 14.42 -1.03
C LYS A 138 -2.42 15.49 -0.23
N SER A 139 -2.00 15.17 0.99
CA SER A 139 -1.29 16.12 1.85
C SER A 139 0.10 16.43 1.31
N ALA A 140 0.50 17.69 1.46
CA ALA A 140 1.85 18.20 1.19
C ALA A 140 2.66 18.46 2.48
N SER A 141 2.05 18.32 3.66
CA SER A 141 2.73 18.48 4.96
C SER A 141 3.20 17.12 5.47
N GLN A 142 4.45 17.05 5.91
CA GLN A 142 5.02 15.83 6.48
C GLN A 142 4.36 15.48 7.83
N ASP A 143 4.24 16.47 8.73
CA ASP A 143 3.58 16.33 10.03
C ASP A 143 2.12 15.83 9.88
N GLU A 144 1.38 16.34 8.88
CA GLU A 144 0.01 15.89 8.59
C GLU A 144 0.00 14.45 8.02
N ARG A 145 0.98 14.08 7.20
CA ARG A 145 1.12 12.70 6.70
C ARG A 145 1.40 11.72 7.84
N GLU A 146 2.28 12.07 8.78
CA GLU A 146 2.57 11.22 9.94
C GLU A 146 1.33 11.00 10.81
N GLN A 147 0.59 12.07 11.11
CA GLN A 147 -0.70 12.00 11.82
C GLN A 147 -1.73 11.15 11.07
N LEU A 148 -1.86 11.32 9.74
CA LEU A 148 -2.79 10.54 8.93
C LEU A 148 -2.40 9.06 8.84
N MET A 149 -1.11 8.73 8.83
CA MET A 149 -0.64 7.34 8.85
C MET A 149 -0.88 6.69 10.21
N ALA A 150 -0.64 7.42 11.32
CA ALA A 150 -0.97 6.97 12.67
C ALA A 150 -2.48 6.71 12.82
N LEU A 151 -3.34 7.62 12.37
CA LEU A 151 -4.80 7.44 12.35
C LEU A 151 -5.21 6.25 11.47
N GLN A 152 -4.60 6.08 10.29
CA GLN A 152 -4.86 4.94 9.42
C GLN A 152 -4.52 3.61 10.11
N THR A 153 -3.34 3.51 10.74
CA THR A 153 -2.87 2.29 11.39
C THR A 153 -3.72 1.96 12.62
N HIS A 154 -4.08 2.98 13.41
CA HIS A 154 -4.93 2.84 14.57
C HIS A 154 -6.34 2.33 14.21
N TYR A 155 -7.06 3.01 13.31
CA TYR A 155 -8.40 2.56 12.92
C TYR A 155 -8.38 1.23 12.14
N LEU A 156 -7.34 0.93 11.37
CA LEU A 156 -7.20 -0.39 10.75
C LEU A 156 -7.04 -1.50 11.80
N THR A 157 -6.32 -1.24 12.90
CA THR A 157 -6.16 -2.17 14.01
C THR A 157 -7.49 -2.44 14.73
N LEU A 158 -8.23 -1.39 15.10
CA LEU A 158 -9.57 -1.52 15.70
C LEU A 158 -10.53 -2.28 14.76
N CYS A 159 -10.52 -1.96 13.47
CA CYS A 159 -11.31 -2.66 12.46
C CYS A 159 -11.04 -4.17 12.46
N PHE A 160 -9.77 -4.60 12.47
CA PHE A 160 -9.44 -6.03 12.45
C PHE A 160 -9.85 -6.76 13.74
N GLN A 161 -9.77 -6.10 14.89
CA GLN A 161 -10.21 -6.68 16.17
C GLN A 161 -11.72 -6.92 16.16
N GLU A 162 -12.51 -5.93 15.78
CA GLU A 162 -13.96 -6.01 15.76
C GLU A 162 -14.49 -6.90 14.63
N GLN A 163 -13.97 -6.77 13.41
CA GLN A 163 -14.35 -7.64 12.30
C GLN A 163 -14.11 -9.13 12.64
N ARG A 164 -13.09 -9.45 13.43
CA ARG A 164 -12.86 -10.82 13.93
C ARG A 164 -13.98 -11.27 14.89
N ARG A 165 -14.44 -10.40 15.80
CA ARG A 165 -15.58 -10.64 16.69
C ARG A 165 -16.89 -10.80 15.90
N ASP A 166 -17.09 -9.99 14.87
CA ASP A 166 -18.33 -9.98 14.08
C ASP A 166 -18.41 -11.18 13.14
N VAL A 167 -17.28 -11.60 12.54
CA VAL A 167 -17.15 -12.87 11.79
C VAL A 167 -17.35 -14.10 12.69
N ALA A 168 -16.89 -14.05 13.94
CA ALA A 168 -17.14 -15.14 14.90
C ALA A 168 -18.62 -15.29 15.26
N ASN A 169 -19.40 -14.20 15.14
CA ASN A 169 -20.85 -14.14 15.39
C ASN A 169 -21.65 -13.91 14.10
N LEU A 170 -21.17 -14.43 12.96
CA LEU A 170 -21.81 -14.24 11.66
C LEU A 170 -23.19 -14.91 11.60
N SER A 171 -24.19 -14.15 11.16
CA SER A 171 -25.59 -14.53 11.03
C SER A 171 -26.26 -13.74 9.90
N SER A 172 -27.46 -14.12 9.47
CA SER A 172 -28.22 -13.34 8.47
C SER A 172 -28.51 -11.89 8.89
N LYS A 173 -28.46 -11.55 10.19
CA LYS A 173 -28.70 -10.19 10.68
C LYS A 173 -27.52 -9.23 10.48
N ASN A 174 -26.29 -9.74 10.45
CA ASN A 174 -25.05 -8.96 10.32
C ASN A 174 -24.22 -9.34 9.08
N ALA A 175 -24.68 -10.28 8.25
CA ALA A 175 -23.96 -10.72 7.05
C ALA A 175 -23.63 -9.56 6.10
N ASP A 176 -24.59 -8.67 5.83
CA ASP A 176 -24.38 -7.45 5.04
C ASP A 176 -23.23 -6.60 5.62
N TYR A 177 -23.26 -6.30 6.92
CA TYR A 177 -22.26 -5.50 7.63
C TYR A 177 -20.86 -6.13 7.55
N VAL A 178 -20.75 -7.43 7.86
CA VAL A 178 -19.48 -8.15 7.86
C VAL A 178 -18.91 -8.24 6.44
N CYS A 179 -19.76 -8.43 5.43
CA CYS A 179 -19.36 -8.45 4.03
C CYS A 179 -18.92 -7.08 3.50
N PHE A 180 -19.64 -6.00 3.80
CA PHE A 180 -19.21 -4.65 3.39
C PHE A 180 -17.92 -4.22 4.09
N THR A 181 -17.73 -4.58 5.35
CA THR A 181 -16.47 -4.34 6.08
C THR A 181 -15.32 -5.09 5.42
N SER A 182 -15.50 -6.38 5.12
CA SER A 182 -14.50 -7.18 4.41
C SER A 182 -14.18 -6.62 3.01
N LEU A 183 -15.19 -6.18 2.27
CA LEU A 183 -15.03 -5.55 0.96
C LEU A 183 -14.28 -4.20 1.05
N LYS A 184 -14.44 -3.44 2.13
CA LYS A 184 -13.66 -2.22 2.38
C LYS A 184 -12.25 -2.49 2.88
N ILE A 185 -12.02 -3.53 3.67
CA ILE A 185 -10.67 -4.01 4.01
C ILE A 185 -9.92 -4.38 2.72
N LEU A 186 -10.57 -5.12 1.81
CA LEU A 186 -10.00 -5.45 0.51
C LEU A 186 -9.69 -4.18 -0.31
N SER A 187 -10.65 -3.27 -0.47
CA SER A 187 -10.43 -1.98 -1.15
C SER A 187 -9.28 -1.17 -0.55
N HIS A 188 -9.14 -1.16 0.77
CA HIS A 188 -8.05 -0.46 1.45
C HIS A 188 -6.70 -1.12 1.17
N SER A 189 -6.63 -2.46 1.22
CA SER A 189 -5.41 -3.21 0.93
C SER A 189 -4.92 -3.08 -0.51
N VAL A 190 -5.83 -2.90 -1.49
CA VAL A 190 -5.47 -2.54 -2.88
C VAL A 190 -4.77 -1.18 -2.91
N ALA A 191 -5.32 -0.18 -2.22
CA ALA A 191 -4.72 1.14 -2.15
C ALA A 191 -3.34 1.14 -1.48
N LEU A 192 -3.12 0.31 -0.46
CA LEU A 192 -1.81 0.15 0.20
C LEU A 192 -0.71 -0.40 -0.72
N VAL A 193 -1.02 -1.06 -1.85
CA VAL A 193 0.00 -1.53 -2.80
C VAL A 193 0.86 -0.37 -3.33
N GLN A 194 0.30 0.84 -3.43
CA GLN A 194 1.03 2.02 -3.89
C GLN A 194 1.96 2.63 -2.82
N THR A 195 1.81 2.26 -1.54
CA THR A 195 2.63 2.78 -0.42
C THR A 195 3.76 1.83 0.00
N LEU A 196 3.83 0.62 -0.57
CA LEU A 196 4.89 -0.35 -0.28
C LEU A 196 6.27 0.19 -0.67
N SER A 197 7.30 -0.10 0.13
CA SER A 197 8.68 0.31 -0.15
C SER A 197 9.24 -0.37 -1.40
N LEU A 198 10.20 0.30 -2.03
CA LEU A 198 11.04 -0.29 -3.08
C LEU A 198 12.29 -0.95 -2.48
N GLU A 199 12.75 -0.48 -1.32
CA GLU A 199 13.97 -0.94 -0.67
C GLU A 199 13.73 -1.03 0.85
N PRO A 200 13.84 -2.23 1.46
CA PRO A 200 13.79 -3.53 0.79
C PRO A 200 12.42 -3.72 0.10
N TRP A 201 12.41 -4.25 -1.13
CA TRP A 201 11.14 -4.59 -1.79
C TRP A 201 10.54 -5.85 -1.19
N GLU A 202 9.23 -5.80 -0.93
CA GLU A 202 8.40 -6.95 -0.64
C GLU A 202 7.22 -7.06 -1.62
N PRO A 203 6.84 -8.28 -2.03
CA PRO A 203 5.62 -8.49 -2.77
C PRO A 203 4.39 -8.06 -1.95
N PRO A 204 3.25 -7.73 -2.58
CA PRO A 204 2.08 -7.16 -1.90
C PRO A 204 1.25 -8.23 -1.16
N LEU A 205 1.91 -8.99 -0.28
CA LEU A 205 1.33 -10.13 0.43
C LEU A 205 0.13 -9.73 1.30
N GLN A 206 0.16 -8.55 1.93
CA GLN A 206 -0.97 -8.06 2.72
C GLN A 206 -2.27 -8.00 1.89
N TRP A 207 -2.21 -7.45 0.67
CA TRP A 207 -3.35 -7.42 -0.24
C TRP A 207 -3.81 -8.82 -0.64
N LEU A 208 -2.89 -9.72 -0.99
CA LEU A 208 -3.21 -11.11 -1.32
C LEU A 208 -3.86 -11.87 -0.13
N HIS A 209 -3.39 -11.64 1.09
CA HIS A 209 -3.98 -12.22 2.30
C HIS A 209 -5.34 -11.62 2.63
N MET A 210 -5.55 -10.32 2.44
CA MET A 210 -6.86 -9.68 2.64
C MET A 210 -7.91 -10.16 1.64
N GLY A 211 -7.53 -10.37 0.36
CA GLY A 211 -8.42 -10.97 -0.64
C GLY A 211 -8.89 -12.38 -0.28
N ARG A 212 -7.96 -13.23 0.17
CA ARG A 212 -8.28 -14.58 0.70
C ARG A 212 -9.15 -14.55 1.96
N GLY A 213 -8.94 -13.56 2.83
CA GLY A 213 -9.80 -13.34 4.00
C GLY A 213 -11.23 -12.95 3.60
N ALA A 214 -11.37 -12.14 2.54
CA ALA A 214 -12.66 -11.77 1.99
C ALA A 214 -13.40 -12.94 1.32
N ASP A 215 -12.70 -13.77 0.53
CA ASP A 215 -13.24 -15.01 -0.04
C ASP A 215 -13.86 -15.92 1.04
N GLU A 216 -13.12 -16.19 2.12
CA GLU A 216 -13.61 -17.02 3.23
C GLU A 216 -14.85 -16.43 3.92
N ILE A 217 -14.90 -15.10 4.08
CA ILE A 217 -16.06 -14.41 4.65
C ILE A 217 -17.27 -14.50 3.70
N PHE A 218 -17.09 -14.21 2.41
CA PHE A 218 -18.18 -14.29 1.43
C PHE A 218 -18.72 -15.71 1.29
N ARG A 219 -17.87 -16.74 1.27
CA ARG A 219 -18.31 -18.15 1.25
C ARG A 219 -19.11 -18.55 2.49
N ARG A 220 -18.76 -18.06 3.68
CA ARG A 220 -19.56 -18.28 4.90
C ARG A 220 -20.86 -17.50 4.92
N ALA A 221 -20.88 -16.30 4.35
CA ALA A 221 -22.07 -15.47 4.25
C ALA A 221 -23.05 -15.95 3.16
N ALA A 222 -22.59 -16.67 2.14
CA ALA A 222 -23.41 -17.11 1.01
C ALA A 222 -24.65 -17.94 1.41
N ASP A 223 -24.55 -18.79 2.44
CA ASP A 223 -25.69 -19.57 2.97
C ASP A 223 -26.62 -18.76 3.90
N LEU A 224 -26.23 -17.53 4.26
CA LEU A 224 -26.92 -16.65 5.22
C LEU A 224 -27.58 -15.44 4.56
N VAL A 225 -27.30 -15.21 3.28
CA VAL A 225 -27.68 -14.04 2.50
C VAL A 225 -28.64 -14.46 1.39
N ASN A 226 -29.78 -13.79 1.27
CA ASN A 226 -30.83 -14.12 0.32
C ASN A 226 -31.27 -12.87 -0.47
N PRO A 227 -31.16 -12.88 -1.82
CA PRO A 227 -31.66 -11.79 -2.66
C PRO A 227 -33.14 -11.44 -2.45
N GLU A 228 -33.98 -12.40 -2.04
CA GLU A 228 -35.41 -12.17 -1.78
C GLU A 228 -35.68 -11.40 -0.48
N ASP A 229 -34.77 -11.50 0.50
CA ASP A 229 -34.88 -10.83 1.81
C ASP A 229 -34.35 -9.38 1.77
N GLY A 230 -33.80 -8.94 0.63
CA GLY A 230 -33.39 -7.56 0.39
C GLY A 230 -31.94 -7.23 0.77
N ASP A 231 -31.08 -8.24 0.94
CA ASP A 231 -29.67 -8.07 1.31
C ASP A 231 -28.89 -7.21 0.31
N GLN A 232 -28.18 -6.22 0.84
CA GLN A 232 -27.55 -5.16 0.06
C GLN A 232 -26.25 -5.64 -0.60
N ILE A 233 -25.55 -6.62 -0.02
CA ILE A 233 -24.32 -7.20 -0.58
C ILE A 233 -24.58 -7.93 -1.90
N MET A 234 -25.73 -8.60 -2.06
CA MET A 234 -26.10 -9.27 -3.32
C MET A 234 -26.26 -8.28 -4.47
N THR A 235 -26.70 -7.05 -4.19
CA THR A 235 -26.75 -5.98 -5.18
C THR A 235 -25.35 -5.61 -5.70
N PHE A 236 -24.30 -5.70 -4.86
CA PHE A 236 -22.92 -5.53 -5.29
C PHE A 236 -22.38 -6.78 -6.02
N LEU A 237 -22.55 -7.98 -5.45
CA LEU A 237 -22.03 -9.22 -6.01
C LEU A 237 -22.59 -9.51 -7.42
N ASN A 238 -23.90 -9.29 -7.62
CA ASN A 238 -24.56 -9.47 -8.91
C ASN A 238 -24.35 -8.33 -9.91
N SER A 239 -23.75 -7.21 -9.48
CA SER A 239 -23.46 -6.10 -10.40
C SER A 239 -22.29 -6.44 -11.33
N PRO A 240 -22.28 -5.98 -12.60
CA PRO A 240 -21.19 -6.26 -13.52
C PRO A 240 -19.83 -5.71 -13.03
N PRO A 241 -18.72 -6.43 -13.28
CA PRO A 241 -18.64 -7.82 -13.73
C PRO A 241 -19.08 -8.74 -12.60
N THR A 242 -19.93 -9.71 -12.92
CA THR A 242 -20.34 -10.74 -11.97
C THR A 242 -19.18 -11.70 -11.76
N LEU A 243 -18.44 -11.51 -10.66
CA LEU A 243 -17.28 -12.33 -10.29
C LEU A 243 -17.73 -13.54 -9.48
N THR A 244 -18.46 -14.46 -10.11
CA THR A 244 -18.73 -15.81 -9.58
C THR A 244 -17.53 -16.72 -9.80
N GLU A 245 -17.62 -17.97 -9.34
CA GLU A 245 -16.65 -19.06 -9.60
C GLU A 245 -16.62 -19.51 -11.08
N GLU A 246 -16.47 -18.57 -12.02
CA GLU A 246 -15.90 -18.89 -13.32
C GLU A 246 -14.47 -19.39 -13.07
N ASN A 247 -14.32 -20.72 -13.09
CA ASN A 247 -13.07 -21.41 -12.80
C ASN A 247 -11.91 -20.73 -13.54
N PRO A 248 -10.90 -20.15 -12.84
CA PRO A 248 -9.81 -19.46 -13.51
C PRO A 248 -9.08 -20.33 -14.54
N ALA A 249 -9.17 -21.65 -14.48
CA ALA A 249 -8.62 -22.55 -15.49
C ALA A 249 -9.42 -22.60 -16.82
N SER A 250 -10.58 -21.95 -16.96
CA SER A 250 -11.37 -21.93 -18.21
C SER A 250 -11.04 -20.78 -19.17
N TYR A 251 -10.28 -19.77 -18.75
CA TYR A 251 -9.87 -18.70 -19.65
C TYR A 251 -8.65 -19.12 -20.49
N ASP A 252 -8.54 -18.56 -21.70
CA ASP A 252 -7.37 -18.81 -22.54
C ASP A 252 -6.11 -18.22 -21.90
N ARG A 253 -5.11 -19.08 -21.68
CA ARG A 253 -3.80 -18.74 -21.10
C ARG A 253 -2.70 -18.58 -22.15
N SER A 254 -2.99 -18.82 -23.43
CA SER A 254 -2.02 -18.88 -24.54
C SER A 254 -1.07 -17.68 -24.61
N ARG A 255 -1.59 -16.47 -24.35
CA ARG A 255 -0.83 -15.19 -24.39
C ARG A 255 0.37 -15.17 -23.44
N LEU A 256 0.26 -15.81 -22.29
CA LEU A 256 1.23 -15.72 -21.19
C LEU A 256 1.73 -17.11 -20.74
N GLU A 257 1.37 -18.19 -21.45
CA GLU A 257 1.84 -19.54 -21.15
C GLU A 257 3.37 -19.67 -21.21
N TRP A 258 4.03 -18.91 -22.09
CA TRP A 258 5.49 -18.83 -22.21
C TRP A 258 6.21 -18.30 -20.94
N LEU A 259 5.48 -17.70 -19.98
CA LEU A 259 6.03 -17.35 -18.67
C LEU A 259 6.40 -18.60 -17.85
N LEU A 260 5.80 -19.75 -18.14
CA LEU A 260 6.12 -21.05 -17.54
C LEU A 260 7.41 -21.67 -18.10
N GLU A 261 7.98 -21.12 -19.17
CA GLU A 261 9.22 -21.66 -19.76
C GLU A 261 10.46 -21.08 -19.06
N HIS A 262 11.44 -21.95 -18.75
CA HIS A 262 12.70 -21.53 -18.14
C HIS A 262 13.47 -20.54 -19.05
N PRO A 263 14.07 -19.46 -18.51
CA PRO A 263 14.72 -18.40 -19.29
C PRO A 263 15.78 -18.89 -20.28
N ALA A 264 16.57 -19.90 -19.93
CA ALA A 264 17.62 -20.45 -20.80
C ALA A 264 17.08 -21.31 -21.99
N GLY A 265 15.77 -21.48 -22.12
CA GLY A 265 15.14 -22.26 -23.19
C GLY A 265 15.10 -23.76 -22.91
N ARG A 266 14.11 -24.45 -23.51
CA ARG A 266 13.69 -25.81 -23.14
C ARG A 266 14.78 -26.90 -23.18
N ASP A 267 15.76 -26.74 -24.05
CA ASP A 267 16.81 -27.75 -24.30
C ASP A 267 18.14 -27.42 -23.58
N SER A 268 18.17 -26.37 -22.75
CA SER A 268 19.34 -26.00 -21.93
C SER A 268 19.53 -26.94 -20.73
N VAL A 269 20.77 -27.05 -20.24
CA VAL A 269 21.10 -27.90 -19.07
C VAL A 269 20.41 -27.35 -17.81
N GLU A 270 20.31 -26.02 -17.74
CA GLU A 270 19.65 -25.26 -16.69
C GLU A 270 18.13 -25.53 -16.69
N ALA A 271 17.48 -25.50 -17.85
CA ALA A 271 16.05 -25.83 -17.96
C ALA A 271 15.75 -27.32 -17.69
N LEU A 272 16.68 -28.23 -18.01
CA LEU A 272 16.58 -29.65 -17.64
C LEU A 272 16.81 -29.90 -16.14
N GLY A 273 17.45 -28.96 -15.44
CA GLY A 273 17.60 -28.95 -13.99
C GLY A 273 16.38 -28.39 -13.24
N ASP A 274 15.57 -27.56 -13.90
CA ASP A 274 14.37 -26.97 -13.31
C ASP A 274 13.23 -28.00 -13.21
N ARG A 275 12.94 -28.39 -11.96
CA ARG A 275 11.85 -29.31 -11.58
C ARG A 275 10.71 -28.63 -10.84
N GLU A 276 10.65 -27.30 -10.83
CA GLU A 276 9.61 -26.55 -10.12
C GLU A 276 8.21 -26.85 -10.66
N LEU A 277 8.09 -27.15 -11.96
CA LEU A 277 6.83 -27.53 -12.62
C LEU A 277 6.54 -29.04 -12.62
N ASP A 278 7.41 -29.88 -12.04
CA ASP A 278 7.10 -31.31 -11.82
C ASP A 278 6.03 -31.46 -10.72
N ASP A 279 5.97 -30.48 -9.80
CA ASP A 279 4.89 -30.36 -8.83
C ASP A 279 3.62 -29.81 -9.51
N MET A 280 2.60 -30.66 -9.57
CA MET A 280 1.32 -30.35 -10.21
C MET A 280 0.50 -29.28 -9.46
N GLU A 281 0.70 -29.10 -8.16
CA GLU A 281 0.04 -28.06 -7.38
C GLU A 281 0.69 -26.70 -7.65
N VAL A 282 2.02 -26.63 -7.66
CA VAL A 282 2.80 -25.44 -8.06
C VAL A 282 2.44 -25.02 -9.49
N ARG A 283 2.45 -25.98 -10.41
CA ARG A 283 2.04 -25.76 -11.80
C ARG A 283 0.61 -25.24 -11.92
N SER A 284 -0.35 -25.85 -11.21
CA SER A 284 -1.74 -25.41 -11.21
C SER A 284 -1.90 -24.00 -10.62
N ALA A 285 -1.09 -23.64 -9.62
CA ALA A 285 -1.09 -22.31 -9.03
C ALA A 285 -0.67 -21.24 -10.05
N TYR A 286 0.40 -21.49 -10.81
CA TYR A 286 0.84 -20.61 -11.89
C TYR A 286 -0.16 -20.54 -13.06
N GLU A 287 -0.66 -21.67 -13.54
CA GLU A 287 -1.60 -21.72 -14.67
C GLU A 287 -2.90 -20.94 -14.38
N LYS A 288 -3.42 -20.99 -13.14
CA LYS A 288 -4.59 -20.20 -12.72
C LYS A 288 -4.30 -18.72 -12.58
N ALA A 289 -3.14 -18.33 -12.03
CA ALA A 289 -2.73 -16.93 -11.92
C ALA A 289 -2.54 -16.28 -13.32
N ILE A 290 -1.90 -17.01 -14.23
CA ILE A 290 -1.74 -16.63 -15.64
C ILE A 290 -3.11 -16.49 -16.32
N SER A 291 -3.97 -17.50 -16.20
CA SER A 291 -5.26 -17.51 -16.89
C SER A 291 -6.21 -16.42 -16.36
N TYR A 292 -6.22 -16.14 -15.04
CA TYR A 292 -6.91 -14.97 -14.50
C TYR A 292 -6.38 -13.67 -15.11
N THR A 293 -5.05 -13.50 -15.18
CA THR A 293 -4.41 -12.33 -15.79
C THR A 293 -4.81 -12.15 -17.25
N CYS A 294 -4.85 -13.25 -18.03
CA CYS A 294 -5.34 -13.25 -19.40
C CYS A 294 -6.83 -12.89 -19.52
N SER A 295 -7.67 -13.27 -18.55
CA SER A 295 -9.09 -12.87 -18.52
C SER A 295 -9.26 -11.34 -18.40
N VAL A 296 -8.39 -10.68 -17.62
CA VAL A 296 -8.38 -9.22 -17.47
C VAL A 296 -7.85 -8.53 -18.72
N TYR A 297 -6.77 -9.05 -19.34
CA TYR A 297 -6.33 -8.59 -20.67
C TYR A 297 -7.48 -8.62 -21.69
N GLY A 298 -8.21 -9.73 -21.77
CA GLY A 298 -9.36 -9.85 -22.67
C GLY A 298 -10.50 -8.87 -22.35
N ALA A 299 -10.71 -8.54 -21.07
CA ALA A 299 -11.69 -7.53 -20.66
C ALA A 299 -11.30 -6.11 -21.10
N ILE A 300 -10.00 -5.78 -21.03
CA ILE A 300 -9.44 -4.52 -21.52
C ILE A 300 -9.54 -4.43 -23.05
N GLU A 301 -9.21 -5.51 -23.77
CA GLU A 301 -9.33 -5.57 -25.24
C GLU A 301 -10.79 -5.44 -25.73
N ARG A 302 -11.77 -5.90 -24.93
CA ARG A 302 -13.21 -5.67 -25.18
C ARG A 302 -13.68 -4.27 -24.79
N ALA A 303 -12.81 -3.41 -24.27
CA ALA A 303 -13.14 -2.10 -23.72
C ALA A 303 -14.28 -2.15 -22.68
N GLU A 304 -14.25 -3.13 -21.77
CA GLU A 304 -15.18 -3.15 -20.63
C GLU A 304 -15.03 -1.86 -19.80
N PRO A 305 -16.11 -1.37 -19.14
CA PRO A 305 -16.07 -0.13 -18.38
C PRO A 305 -14.96 -0.11 -17.33
N VAL A 306 -14.36 1.06 -17.08
CA VAL A 306 -13.20 1.23 -16.17
C VAL A 306 -13.43 0.61 -14.78
N PHE A 307 -14.63 0.77 -14.21
CA PHE A 307 -14.98 0.17 -12.92
C PHE A 307 -15.00 -1.38 -12.96
N SER A 308 -15.29 -1.99 -14.12
CA SER A 308 -15.21 -3.43 -14.33
C SER A 308 -13.77 -3.91 -14.23
N ILE A 309 -12.88 -3.26 -14.98
CA ILE A 309 -11.46 -3.61 -14.99
C ILE A 309 -10.85 -3.45 -13.59
N VAL A 310 -11.05 -2.31 -12.94
CA VAL A 310 -10.51 -2.07 -11.58
C VAL A 310 -11.06 -3.07 -10.56
N ARG A 311 -12.33 -3.50 -10.67
CA ARG A 311 -12.87 -4.56 -9.82
C ARG A 311 -12.18 -5.91 -10.06
N ARG A 312 -11.86 -6.25 -11.32
CA ARG A 312 -11.06 -7.44 -11.65
C ARG A 312 -9.61 -7.33 -11.15
N LEU A 313 -8.99 -6.15 -11.26
CA LEU A 313 -7.65 -5.92 -10.70
C LEU A 313 -7.62 -6.14 -9.19
N ALA A 314 -8.56 -5.55 -8.45
CA ALA A 314 -8.68 -5.75 -7.00
C ALA A 314 -8.95 -7.22 -6.61
N ALA A 315 -9.81 -7.90 -7.38
CA ALA A 315 -10.24 -9.27 -7.11
C ALA A 315 -9.23 -10.36 -7.43
N PHE A 316 -8.10 -10.05 -8.09
CA PHE A 316 -7.00 -11.03 -8.28
C PHE A 316 -6.59 -11.69 -6.95
N SER A 317 -6.47 -10.90 -5.88
CA SER A 317 -6.20 -11.37 -4.51
C SER A 317 -7.22 -12.36 -3.93
N VAL A 318 -8.45 -12.38 -4.45
CA VAL A 318 -9.55 -13.25 -4.01
C VAL A 318 -9.49 -14.59 -4.75
N PHE A 319 -9.17 -14.57 -6.05
CA PHE A 319 -9.20 -15.75 -6.92
C PHE A 319 -7.84 -16.43 -7.14
N VAL A 320 -6.73 -15.76 -6.83
CA VAL A 320 -5.39 -16.32 -7.05
C VAL A 320 -5.13 -17.47 -6.07
N PRO A 321 -4.57 -18.61 -6.51
CA PRO A 321 -4.34 -19.75 -5.63
C PRO A 321 -3.40 -19.45 -4.48
N THR A 322 -3.67 -20.08 -3.35
CA THR A 322 -2.96 -19.89 -2.09
C THR A 322 -1.48 -20.31 -2.18
N GLY A 323 -1.18 -21.33 -2.98
CA GLY A 323 0.19 -21.72 -3.33
C GLY A 323 0.94 -20.64 -4.12
N PHE A 324 0.27 -19.87 -4.98
CA PHE A 324 0.90 -18.75 -5.70
C PHE A 324 1.31 -17.63 -4.73
N THR A 325 0.48 -17.33 -3.73
CA THR A 325 0.85 -16.38 -2.65
C THR A 325 2.07 -16.86 -1.88
N GLN A 326 2.19 -18.16 -1.61
CA GLN A 326 3.38 -18.73 -0.95
C GLN A 326 4.62 -18.63 -1.85
N LEU A 327 4.52 -19.00 -3.13
CA LEU A 327 5.63 -18.91 -4.10
C LEU A 327 6.11 -17.46 -4.28
N LEU A 328 5.21 -16.47 -4.16
CA LEU A 328 5.57 -15.05 -4.08
C LEU A 328 6.27 -14.68 -2.78
N ALA A 329 5.81 -15.17 -1.63
CA ALA A 329 6.47 -14.93 -0.34
C ALA A 329 7.90 -15.54 -0.30
N GLU A 330 8.10 -16.67 -0.98
CA GLU A 330 9.41 -17.29 -1.24
C GLU A 330 10.24 -16.55 -2.33
N LYS A 331 9.73 -15.44 -2.89
CA LYS A 331 10.35 -14.66 -3.98
C LYS A 331 10.77 -15.52 -5.20
N ARG A 332 10.00 -16.57 -5.53
CA ARG A 332 10.28 -17.46 -6.67
C ARG A 332 10.28 -16.67 -7.99
N PRO A 333 11.34 -16.75 -8.83
CA PRO A 333 11.44 -15.93 -10.05
C PRO A 333 10.23 -16.06 -10.99
N ARG A 334 9.73 -17.28 -11.19
CA ARG A 334 8.50 -17.58 -11.97
C ARG A 334 7.28 -16.83 -11.42
N ALA A 335 7.06 -16.89 -10.11
CA ALA A 335 5.97 -16.19 -9.43
C ALA A 335 6.08 -14.67 -9.60
N MET A 336 7.26 -14.10 -9.39
CA MET A 336 7.50 -12.66 -9.51
C MET A 336 7.30 -12.17 -10.94
N VAL A 337 7.74 -12.92 -11.96
CA VAL A 337 7.53 -12.57 -13.37
C VAL A 337 6.03 -12.59 -13.74
N ILE A 338 5.27 -13.59 -13.25
CA ILE A 338 3.81 -13.64 -13.46
C ILE A 338 3.12 -12.45 -12.77
N LEU A 339 3.53 -12.11 -11.54
CA LEU A 339 3.02 -10.93 -10.83
C LEU A 339 3.37 -9.63 -11.56
N ALA A 340 4.56 -9.48 -12.13
CA ALA A 340 4.96 -8.30 -12.90
C ALA A 340 4.06 -8.09 -14.14
N HIS A 341 3.68 -9.16 -14.84
CA HIS A 341 2.74 -9.09 -15.96
C HIS A 341 1.33 -8.70 -15.52
N PHE A 342 0.89 -9.18 -14.36
CA PHE A 342 -0.38 -8.72 -13.78
C PHE A 342 -0.31 -7.25 -13.34
N MET A 343 0.79 -6.81 -12.74
CA MET A 343 1.01 -5.42 -12.32
C MET A 343 1.15 -4.45 -13.51
N ALA A 344 1.58 -4.93 -14.69
CA ALA A 344 1.57 -4.13 -15.91
C ALA A 344 0.15 -3.70 -16.33
N LEU A 345 -0.88 -4.47 -15.97
CA LEU A 345 -2.28 -4.09 -16.19
C LEU A 345 -2.72 -2.87 -15.36
N TRP A 346 -1.98 -2.49 -14.32
CA TRP A 346 -2.31 -1.34 -13.48
C TRP A 346 -1.84 -0.01 -14.09
N LEU A 347 -0.86 -0.04 -15.00
CA LEU A 347 -0.21 1.15 -15.58
C LEU A 347 -1.18 2.06 -16.35
N ASP A 348 -2.18 1.50 -17.02
CA ASP A 348 -3.22 2.28 -17.72
C ASP A 348 -4.24 2.93 -16.75
N TYR A 349 -4.24 2.53 -15.47
CA TYR A 349 -5.21 2.91 -14.44
C TYR A 349 -4.61 3.71 -13.27
N GLU A 350 -3.34 4.13 -13.35
CA GLU A 350 -2.66 4.91 -12.28
C GLU A 350 -3.39 6.20 -11.89
N HIS A 351 -4.15 6.78 -12.81
CA HIS A 351 -4.98 7.97 -12.60
C HIS A 351 -6.14 7.75 -11.60
N ILE A 352 -6.42 6.50 -11.22
CA ILE A 352 -7.44 6.13 -10.25
C ILE A 352 -6.74 5.93 -8.90
N TRP A 353 -7.09 6.75 -7.90
CA TRP A 353 -6.40 6.78 -6.60
C TRP A 353 -6.27 5.40 -5.90
N LEU A 354 -7.22 4.49 -6.15
CA LEU A 354 -7.24 3.14 -5.62
C LEU A 354 -6.09 2.27 -6.17
N ILE A 355 -5.66 2.54 -7.40
CA ILE A 355 -4.57 1.84 -8.11
C ILE A 355 -3.26 2.61 -7.92
N GLY A 356 -3.28 3.92 -8.18
CA GLY A 356 -2.13 4.82 -8.07
C GLY A 356 -0.89 4.27 -8.77
N LYS A 357 0.30 4.61 -8.26
CA LYS A 357 1.59 4.08 -8.76
C LYS A 357 1.91 2.63 -8.32
N GLY A 358 0.91 1.85 -7.90
CA GLY A 358 1.10 0.47 -7.44
C GLY A 358 1.77 -0.41 -8.50
N GLY A 359 1.31 -0.33 -9.76
CA GLY A 359 1.88 -1.08 -10.88
C GLY A 359 3.35 -0.76 -11.14
N GLU A 360 3.67 0.52 -11.34
CA GLU A 360 5.06 1.00 -11.55
C GLU A 360 6.00 0.51 -10.44
N ARG A 361 5.61 0.75 -9.17
CA ARG A 361 6.45 0.41 -8.01
C ARG A 361 6.70 -1.09 -7.93
N GLN A 362 5.68 -1.92 -8.11
CA GLN A 362 5.84 -3.37 -8.06
C GLN A 362 6.71 -3.90 -9.20
N ILE A 363 6.57 -3.39 -10.42
CA ILE A 363 7.43 -3.79 -11.55
C ILE A 363 8.89 -3.39 -11.31
N ARG A 364 9.15 -2.19 -10.76
CA ARG A 364 10.50 -1.73 -10.41
C ARG A 364 11.13 -2.58 -9.31
N GLY A 365 10.41 -2.81 -8.20
CA GLY A 365 10.88 -3.63 -7.10
C GLY A 365 11.14 -5.09 -7.48
N ILE A 366 10.26 -5.68 -8.31
CA ILE A 366 10.49 -7.01 -8.88
C ILE A 366 11.77 -7.03 -9.73
N MET A 367 11.97 -6.06 -10.64
CA MET A 367 13.19 -5.98 -11.46
C MET A 367 14.46 -5.95 -10.61
N MET A 368 14.47 -5.17 -9.52
CA MET A 368 15.60 -5.05 -8.59
C MET A 368 15.89 -6.36 -7.81
N ASN A 369 14.92 -7.26 -7.66
CA ASN A 369 15.03 -8.48 -6.85
C ASN A 369 15.05 -9.78 -7.66
N LEU A 370 14.84 -9.70 -8.97
CA LEU A 370 14.78 -10.84 -9.88
C LEU A 370 16.20 -11.25 -10.33
N PRO A 371 16.53 -12.54 -10.53
CA PRO A 371 17.83 -12.92 -11.08
C PRO A 371 18.02 -12.43 -12.53
N SER A 372 19.26 -12.15 -12.93
CA SER A 372 19.62 -11.56 -14.24
C SER A 372 19.07 -12.35 -15.44
N GLU A 373 19.12 -13.68 -15.37
CA GLU A 373 18.58 -14.59 -16.40
C GLU A 373 17.07 -14.42 -16.66
N TRP A 374 16.28 -14.00 -15.67
CA TRP A 374 14.83 -13.82 -15.79
C TRP A 374 14.43 -12.41 -16.27
N HIS A 375 15.37 -11.45 -16.25
CA HIS A 375 15.08 -10.04 -16.56
C HIS A 375 14.40 -9.86 -17.92
N PHE A 376 14.86 -10.58 -18.96
CA PHE A 376 14.33 -10.39 -20.33
C PHE A 376 12.82 -10.63 -20.42
N LYS A 377 12.23 -11.44 -19.54
CA LYS A 377 10.78 -11.66 -19.48
C LYS A 377 10.01 -10.41 -19.04
N ILE A 378 10.65 -9.43 -18.38
CA ILE A 378 10.01 -8.23 -17.84
C ILE A 378 10.65 -6.88 -18.25
N VAL A 379 11.77 -6.88 -18.99
CA VAL A 379 12.44 -5.63 -19.45
C VAL A 379 11.48 -4.69 -20.17
N GLY A 380 10.66 -5.18 -21.10
CA GLY A 380 9.68 -4.35 -21.80
C GLY A 380 8.68 -3.68 -20.84
N LEU A 381 8.19 -4.42 -19.83
CA LEU A 381 7.28 -3.90 -18.81
C LEU A 381 7.94 -2.80 -17.96
N HIS A 382 9.20 -2.99 -17.60
CA HIS A 382 9.99 -2.02 -16.81
C HIS A 382 10.29 -0.74 -17.60
N VAL A 383 10.60 -0.86 -18.89
CA VAL A 383 10.78 0.26 -19.82
C VAL A 383 9.49 1.09 -19.91
N ILE A 384 8.34 0.44 -20.08
CA ILE A 384 7.02 1.08 -20.10
C ILE A 384 6.70 1.75 -18.75
N ALA A 385 6.93 1.06 -17.62
CA ALA A 385 6.70 1.58 -16.27
C ALA A 385 7.53 2.83 -15.96
N ASN A 386 8.77 2.90 -16.45
CA ASN A 386 9.63 4.09 -16.32
C ASN A 386 9.25 5.22 -17.30
N GLY A 387 8.20 5.06 -18.11
CA GLY A 387 7.78 6.05 -19.12
C GLY A 387 8.73 6.18 -20.31
N LEU A 388 9.73 5.31 -20.41
CA LEU A 388 10.67 5.27 -21.53
C LEU A 388 9.95 4.61 -22.71
N THR A 389 9.53 5.39 -23.70
CA THR A 389 9.13 4.83 -25.00
C THR A 389 10.34 4.14 -25.61
N GLU A 390 10.15 2.97 -26.24
CA GLU A 390 11.21 2.25 -26.96
C GLU A 390 11.88 3.15 -28.02
N THR A 391 12.98 3.80 -27.65
CA THR A 391 13.93 4.32 -28.63
C THR A 391 14.60 3.11 -29.25
N SER A 392 14.18 2.75 -30.46
CA SER A 392 14.73 1.64 -31.23
C SER A 392 16.18 1.90 -31.64
N GLN A 393 17.10 1.71 -30.68
CA GLN A 393 18.55 1.71 -30.81
C GLN A 393 19.20 1.09 -29.56
N SER A 394 20.34 0.41 -29.73
CA SER A 394 21.17 -0.26 -28.70
C SER A 394 20.66 -1.61 -28.12
N CYS A 395 20.43 -2.59 -29.00
CA CYS A 395 20.67 -4.00 -28.69
C CYS A 395 21.67 -4.63 -29.69
N GLU A 396 22.73 -3.89 -30.00
CA GLU A 396 23.95 -4.45 -30.59
C GLU A 396 25.07 -4.37 -29.56
N HIS A 397 25.31 -5.45 -28.79
CA HIS A 397 26.63 -5.86 -28.28
C HIS A 397 26.54 -7.17 -27.46
N ALA A 398 26.51 -8.30 -28.17
CA ALA A 398 27.00 -9.58 -27.67
C ALA A 398 27.74 -10.30 -28.81
N PRO A 399 28.94 -10.88 -28.59
CA PRO A 399 29.84 -11.23 -29.68
C PRO A 399 29.45 -12.55 -30.38
N PHE A 400 28.97 -12.46 -31.61
CA PHE A 400 28.79 -13.61 -32.49
C PHE A 400 30.16 -14.17 -32.92
N ARG A 401 30.59 -15.31 -32.36
CA ARG A 401 31.68 -16.11 -32.95
C ARG A 401 31.13 -16.96 -34.08
N SER A 402 31.55 -16.65 -35.31
CA SER A 402 31.17 -17.38 -36.52
C SER A 402 31.97 -18.68 -36.68
N GLY A 403 31.25 -19.75 -37.03
CA GLY A 403 31.80 -21.03 -37.47
C GLY A 403 30.71 -21.78 -38.23
N GLY A 404 30.70 -21.67 -39.56
CA GLY A 404 29.56 -22.08 -40.37
C GLY A 404 29.68 -23.47 -40.99
N ALA A 405 28.54 -24.16 -41.14
CA ALA A 405 28.34 -25.19 -42.15
C ALA A 405 26.83 -25.34 -42.51
N LEU A 406 26.55 -24.99 -43.77
CA LEU A 406 25.33 -25.13 -44.58
C LEU A 406 24.32 -26.28 -44.31
N LEU A 407 23.02 -25.91 -44.36
CA LEU A 407 21.86 -26.66 -44.90
C LEU A 407 21.43 -27.98 -44.19
N THR A 408 20.17 -28.22 -43.80
CA THR A 408 18.90 -28.08 -44.55
C THR A 408 17.64 -28.02 -43.63
N SER A 409 16.50 -27.65 -44.23
CA SER A 409 15.10 -27.79 -43.74
C SER A 409 14.61 -27.03 -42.48
N SER A 410 13.59 -26.19 -42.71
CA SER A 410 12.68 -25.59 -41.72
C SER A 410 11.67 -26.63 -41.20
N PRO A 411 11.00 -26.45 -40.03
CA PRO A 411 9.90 -25.49 -39.95
C PRO A 411 9.88 -24.59 -38.70
N ALA A 412 9.03 -23.55 -38.76
CA ALA A 412 8.50 -22.75 -37.65
C ALA A 412 9.49 -21.87 -36.85
N ARG A 413 9.94 -20.76 -37.45
CA ARG A 413 10.27 -19.56 -36.66
C ARG A 413 8.96 -18.93 -36.16
N TYR A 414 8.77 -18.91 -34.85
CA TYR A 414 7.68 -18.17 -34.20
C TYR A 414 8.03 -16.66 -34.23
N ASN A 415 7.25 -15.84 -34.93
CA ASN A 415 7.53 -14.40 -35.03
C ASN A 415 7.19 -13.71 -33.69
N HIS A 416 8.22 -13.21 -32.99
CA HIS A 416 8.05 -12.47 -31.73
C HIS A 416 7.39 -11.09 -31.93
N ASP A 417 7.56 -10.46 -33.10
CA ASP A 417 7.18 -9.07 -33.39
C ASP A 417 5.65 -8.78 -33.47
N ARG A 418 4.78 -9.73 -33.09
CA ARG A 418 3.31 -9.56 -33.12
C ARG A 418 2.61 -9.53 -31.77
N HIS A 419 3.32 -9.80 -30.66
CA HIS A 419 2.68 -9.89 -29.33
C HIS A 419 2.84 -8.65 -28.45
N LEU A 420 3.64 -7.66 -28.85
CA LEU A 420 3.84 -6.40 -28.11
C LEU A 420 3.05 -5.21 -28.70
N SER A 421 1.94 -5.45 -29.41
CA SER A 421 0.95 -4.40 -29.64
C SER A 421 0.11 -4.17 -28.38
N LEU A 422 0.73 -3.62 -27.34
CA LEU A 422 -0.01 -2.83 -26.36
C LEU A 422 -0.74 -1.72 -27.12
N VAL A 423 -1.98 -1.44 -26.72
CA VAL A 423 -2.86 -0.52 -27.44
C VAL A 423 -2.13 0.81 -27.66
N PRO A 424 -2.08 1.36 -28.89
CA PRO A 424 -1.44 2.64 -29.12
C PRO A 424 -2.01 3.69 -28.16
N ARG A 425 -1.14 4.51 -27.59
CA ARG A 425 -1.42 5.57 -26.59
C ARG A 425 -2.26 6.74 -27.14
N ALA A 426 -3.09 6.48 -28.16
CA ALA A 426 -3.68 7.41 -29.12
C ALA A 426 -5.19 7.18 -29.33
N LEU A 427 -5.97 7.09 -28.24
CA LEU A 427 -7.43 7.28 -28.28
C LEU A 427 -7.97 8.32 -27.29
N PHE A 428 -7.12 9.00 -26.52
CA PHE A 428 -7.49 10.14 -25.68
C PHE A 428 -6.68 11.41 -26.01
N GLN A 429 -6.68 11.81 -27.29
CA GLN A 429 -6.28 13.15 -27.72
C GLN A 429 -7.49 14.08 -27.89
N GLN A 430 -8.23 14.33 -26.81
CA GLN A 430 -8.99 15.58 -26.64
C GLN A 430 -9.00 15.99 -25.16
N PRO A 431 -8.57 17.22 -24.80
CA PRO A 431 -8.74 17.74 -23.46
C PRO A 431 -10.21 18.15 -23.26
N PRO A 432 -10.89 17.72 -22.18
CA PRO A 432 -12.22 18.24 -21.85
C PRO A 432 -12.11 19.66 -21.27
N THR A 433 -12.14 20.66 -22.15
CA THR A 433 -12.30 22.07 -21.77
C THR A 433 -13.73 22.36 -21.31
N TYR A 434 -13.92 22.57 -20.00
CA TYR A 434 -15.14 23.08 -19.34
C TYR A 434 -16.39 22.16 -19.47
N ILE A 435 -17.37 22.14 -18.56
CA ILE A 435 -18.06 23.24 -17.85
C ILE A 435 -18.52 22.80 -16.44
N LEU A 436 -18.24 23.61 -15.42
CA LEU A 436 -19.05 23.73 -14.20
C LEU A 436 -19.90 25.01 -14.30
N PRO A 437 -21.22 24.96 -14.01
CA PRO A 437 -21.98 26.20 -13.87
C PRO A 437 -23.01 26.17 -12.73
N TYR A 438 -22.63 25.87 -11.47
CA TYR A 438 -23.55 26.09 -10.33
C TYR A 438 -22.94 26.35 -8.93
N ILE A 439 -21.76 26.98 -8.81
CA ILE A 439 -21.30 27.55 -7.51
C ILE A 439 -20.53 28.87 -7.72
N ASP A 440 -21.23 29.99 -8.00
CA ASP A 440 -20.61 31.34 -7.95
C ASP A 440 -21.56 32.46 -7.47
N ASN A 441 -22.57 32.14 -6.65
CA ASN A 441 -23.58 33.12 -6.18
C ASN A 441 -23.76 33.22 -4.65
N ILE A 442 -22.91 32.56 -3.84
CA ILE A 442 -22.98 32.65 -2.37
C ILE A 442 -21.72 33.32 -1.75
N SER A 443 -20.59 33.32 -2.46
CA SER A 443 -19.29 33.75 -1.89
C SER A 443 -19.00 35.26 -2.01
N ARG A 444 -19.74 36.02 -2.84
CA ARG A 444 -19.44 37.44 -3.11
C ARG A 444 -20.15 38.46 -2.22
N SER A 445 -21.18 38.06 -1.47
CA SER A 445 -22.00 39.00 -0.67
C SER A 445 -21.53 39.18 0.79
N ARG A 446 -20.60 38.37 1.30
CA ARG A 446 -20.12 38.45 2.70
C ARG A 446 -18.72 39.03 2.90
N LEU A 447 -17.98 39.33 1.83
CA LEU A 447 -16.63 39.90 1.91
C LEU A 447 -16.61 41.45 1.84
N SER A 448 -17.74 42.09 1.53
CA SER A 448 -17.87 43.55 1.50
C SER A 448 -18.18 44.20 2.87
N GLU A 449 -18.71 43.44 3.84
CA GLU A 449 -19.19 44.00 5.12
C GLU A 449 -18.15 43.99 6.27
N LEU A 450 -16.98 43.36 6.10
CA LEU A 450 -15.94 43.28 7.12
C LEU A 450 -14.78 44.30 6.95
N SER A 451 -14.87 45.21 5.97
CA SER A 451 -13.83 46.21 5.67
C SER A 451 -14.01 47.56 6.38
N GLN A 452 -15.10 47.75 7.15
CA GLN A 452 -15.40 49.01 7.85
C GLN A 452 -15.65 48.80 9.34
N ASN A 453 -14.57 48.80 10.14
CA ASN A 453 -14.48 49.51 11.43
C ASN A 453 -13.15 49.18 12.14
N MET A 454 -12.22 50.14 12.16
CA MET A 454 -10.95 50.04 12.89
C MET A 454 -10.82 51.23 13.87
N PRO A 455 -10.79 51.02 15.19
CA PRO A 455 -10.40 52.06 16.14
C PRO A 455 -8.85 52.21 16.19
N PRO A 456 -8.33 53.38 16.60
CA PRO A 456 -6.94 53.76 16.30
C PRO A 456 -5.88 53.11 17.21
N LYS A 457 -4.67 52.99 16.64
CA LYS A 457 -3.43 52.47 17.25
C LYS A 457 -3.18 52.97 18.67
N ARG A 458 -2.83 52.05 19.58
CA ARG A 458 -2.14 52.38 20.84
C ARG A 458 -0.82 51.59 20.95
N LYS A 459 0.13 52.14 21.70
CA LYS A 459 1.57 51.87 21.62
C LYS A 459 1.95 50.43 22.01
N ALA A 460 3.06 49.96 21.44
CA ALA A 460 3.71 48.71 21.83
C ALA A 460 4.00 48.66 23.34
N ALA A 461 3.73 47.50 23.93
CA ALA A 461 4.17 47.13 25.26
C ALA A 461 4.89 45.78 25.15
N THR A 462 6.09 45.70 25.68
CA THR A 462 6.94 44.51 25.65
C THR A 462 6.28 43.40 26.46
N THR A 463 5.97 42.27 25.82
CA THR A 463 5.46 41.08 26.52
C THR A 463 6.55 40.03 26.57
N THR A 464 7.03 39.75 27.79
CA THR A 464 8.01 38.70 28.08
C THR A 464 7.46 37.33 27.71
N THR A 465 8.30 36.51 27.07
CA THR A 465 8.05 35.09 26.83
C THR A 465 7.78 34.35 28.15
N SER A 466 6.63 33.71 28.24
CA SER A 466 6.32 32.74 29.30
C SER A 466 6.54 31.34 28.74
N GLU A 467 7.71 30.76 29.00
CA GLU A 467 7.92 29.31 28.77
C GLU A 467 6.86 28.51 29.56
N ALA A 468 6.37 27.42 28.97
CA ALA A 468 5.66 26.39 29.72
C ALA A 468 6.61 25.73 30.74
N PRO A 469 6.11 25.29 31.91
CA PRO A 469 6.98 24.75 32.95
C PRO A 469 7.63 23.44 32.50
N LYS A 470 8.96 23.44 32.37
CA LYS A 470 9.76 22.24 32.07
C LYS A 470 9.52 21.18 33.15
N GLU A 471 9.08 20.01 32.72
CA GLU A 471 8.85 18.84 33.57
C GLU A 471 10.15 18.47 34.29
N ARG A 472 10.12 18.40 35.62
CA ARG A 472 11.34 18.22 36.42
C ARG A 472 11.81 16.77 36.34
N GLN A 473 12.88 16.50 35.59
CA GLN A 473 13.61 15.22 35.60
C GLN A 473 13.77 14.67 37.02
N SER A 474 13.53 13.37 37.18
CA SER A 474 13.72 12.65 38.43
C SER A 474 15.20 12.58 38.84
N LYS A 475 15.50 11.91 39.96
CA LYS A 475 16.90 11.59 40.32
C LYS A 475 17.49 10.56 39.36
N LEU A 476 16.73 9.52 39.04
CA LEU A 476 17.14 8.40 38.18
C LEU A 476 17.38 8.86 36.74
N ALA A 477 16.50 9.72 36.20
CA ALA A 477 16.72 10.33 34.89
C ALA A 477 18.02 11.16 34.82
N LYS A 478 18.35 11.89 35.89
CA LYS A 478 19.60 12.69 35.95
C LYS A 478 20.84 11.82 36.11
N GLU A 479 20.73 10.69 36.80
CA GLU A 479 21.83 9.75 36.99
C GLU A 479 22.23 9.07 35.67
N HIS A 480 21.25 8.76 34.82
CA HIS A 480 21.47 8.16 33.50
C HIS A 480 21.47 9.15 32.32
N ASN A 481 21.51 10.46 32.60
CA ASN A 481 21.51 11.55 31.61
C ASN A 481 20.33 11.54 30.61
N ILE A 482 19.19 10.95 30.96
CA ILE A 482 17.99 10.91 30.11
C ILE A 482 17.01 12.04 30.45
N SER A 483 16.18 12.40 29.47
CA SER A 483 15.10 13.36 29.63
C SER A 483 13.94 12.79 30.48
N ALA A 484 13.08 13.67 31.00
CA ALA A 484 11.86 13.26 31.68
C ALA A 484 10.85 12.55 30.74
N GLY A 485 10.97 12.77 29.43
CA GLY A 485 10.20 12.05 28.40
C GLY A 485 10.69 10.62 28.23
N GLN A 486 11.99 10.43 27.97
CA GLN A 486 12.62 9.10 27.86
C GLN A 486 12.41 8.27 29.13
N GLU A 487 12.52 8.86 30.34
CA GLU A 487 12.21 8.14 31.59
C GLU A 487 10.73 7.69 31.65
N ARG A 488 9.80 8.52 31.18
CA ARG A 488 8.37 8.16 31.11
C ARG A 488 8.12 7.05 30.09
N GLU A 489 8.76 7.10 28.93
CA GLU A 489 8.66 6.06 27.90
C GLU A 489 9.23 4.71 28.37
N ILE A 490 10.38 4.73 29.07
CA ILE A 490 10.94 3.52 29.71
C ILE A 490 9.96 2.98 30.76
N LYS A 491 9.32 3.86 31.53
CA LYS A 491 8.34 3.46 32.54
C LYS A 491 7.07 2.85 31.94
N GLU A 492 6.54 3.44 30.88
CA GLU A 492 5.36 2.94 30.18
C GLU A 492 5.66 1.57 29.55
N ALA A 493 6.81 1.40 28.90
CA ALA A 493 7.22 0.12 28.33
C ALA A 493 7.50 -0.96 29.38
N PHE A 494 8.10 -0.61 30.53
CA PHE A 494 8.28 -1.54 31.65
C PHE A 494 6.92 -1.99 32.22
N ALA A 495 6.00 -1.04 32.42
CA ALA A 495 4.66 -1.31 32.98
C ALA A 495 3.79 -2.24 32.09
N LEU A 496 4.08 -2.38 30.79
CA LEU A 496 3.41 -3.35 29.91
C LEU A 496 3.71 -4.81 30.25
N PHE A 497 4.83 -5.08 30.93
CA PHE A 497 5.32 -6.43 31.24
C PHE A 497 5.56 -6.65 32.75
N ALA A 498 5.30 -5.64 33.59
CA ALA A 498 5.59 -5.68 35.00
C ALA A 498 4.52 -6.44 35.80
N GLU A 499 4.96 -7.39 36.61
CA GLU A 499 4.16 -8.08 37.61
C GLU A 499 4.32 -7.38 38.99
N PRO A 500 3.24 -7.27 39.79
CA PRO A 500 3.31 -6.63 41.10
C PRO A 500 4.05 -7.51 42.11
N MET A 501 5.08 -6.96 42.76
CA MET A 501 5.89 -7.66 43.77
C MET A 501 5.94 -6.85 45.07
N GLU A 502 5.85 -7.52 46.24
CA GLU A 502 5.95 -6.84 47.53
C GLU A 502 7.36 -6.28 47.76
N GLY A 503 7.47 -4.96 47.86
CA GLY A 503 8.74 -4.22 48.01
C GLY A 503 9.05 -3.33 46.81
N GLU A 504 8.64 -3.74 45.61
CA GLU A 504 8.93 -3.04 44.36
C GLU A 504 7.74 -2.17 43.93
N LYS A 505 7.89 -0.85 44.11
CA LYS A 505 6.81 0.13 43.86
C LYS A 505 6.39 0.21 42.39
N GLU A 506 7.29 -0.12 41.48
CA GLU A 506 7.07 -0.12 40.04
C GLU A 506 6.78 -1.53 39.48
N GLY A 507 6.83 -2.57 40.33
CA GLY A 507 6.78 -3.98 39.92
C GLY A 507 8.11 -4.50 39.37
N VAL A 508 8.11 -5.75 38.92
CA VAL A 508 9.26 -6.42 38.28
C VAL A 508 8.84 -7.05 36.96
N ILE A 509 9.71 -7.09 35.95
CA ILE A 509 9.44 -7.80 34.69
C ILE A 509 10.09 -9.19 34.73
N PRO A 510 9.45 -10.26 34.23
CA PRO A 510 10.14 -11.54 34.02
C PRO A 510 11.36 -11.39 33.10
N THR A 511 12.43 -12.14 33.33
CA THR A 511 13.66 -12.02 32.50
C THR A 511 13.43 -12.37 31.03
N ASP A 512 12.52 -13.31 30.74
CA ASP A 512 12.04 -13.63 29.38
C ASP A 512 11.40 -12.41 28.67
N ASP A 513 10.92 -11.42 29.43
CA ASP A 513 10.17 -10.27 28.94
C ASP A 513 11.01 -9.00 28.78
N VAL A 514 12.25 -9.00 29.29
CA VAL A 514 13.24 -7.91 29.07
C VAL A 514 13.35 -7.56 27.59
N ARG A 515 13.42 -8.57 26.70
CA ARG A 515 13.45 -8.35 25.24
C ARG A 515 12.17 -7.68 24.75
N ARG A 516 11.01 -8.06 25.28
CA ARG A 516 9.70 -7.54 24.85
C ARG A 516 9.53 -6.08 25.26
N ALA A 517 9.96 -5.73 26.48
CA ALA A 517 10.00 -4.35 26.98
C ALA A 517 10.94 -3.47 26.14
N MET A 518 12.18 -3.89 25.89
CA MET A 518 13.12 -3.10 25.06
C MET A 518 12.69 -2.95 23.59
N VAL A 519 11.99 -3.95 23.03
CA VAL A 519 11.38 -3.82 21.69
C VAL A 519 10.23 -2.80 21.68
N ALA A 520 9.38 -2.76 22.72
CA ALA A 520 8.32 -1.76 22.84
C ALA A 520 8.87 -0.33 22.97
N LEU A 521 10.06 -0.20 23.56
CA LEU A 521 10.86 1.03 23.68
C LEU A 521 11.56 1.47 22.38
N GLY A 522 11.49 0.71 21.29
CA GLY A 522 12.16 1.06 20.03
C GLY A 522 13.69 0.90 20.03
N ILE A 523 14.24 0.21 21.04
CA ILE A 523 15.67 -0.15 21.18
C ILE A 523 15.84 -1.69 21.27
N PRO A 524 15.55 -2.43 20.18
CA PRO A 524 15.58 -3.89 20.21
C PRO A 524 17.01 -4.43 20.42
N PRO A 525 17.30 -5.21 21.48
CA PRO A 525 18.63 -5.77 21.70
C PRO A 525 18.91 -6.91 20.72
N THR A 526 20.16 -7.02 20.28
CA THR A 526 20.66 -8.21 19.57
C THR A 526 20.68 -9.42 20.50
N LYS A 527 20.86 -10.62 19.93
CA LYS A 527 20.92 -11.85 20.73
C LYS A 527 22.08 -11.88 21.73
N SER A 528 23.20 -11.22 21.43
CA SER A 528 24.37 -11.16 22.34
C SER A 528 24.10 -10.18 23.48
N GLU A 529 23.67 -8.96 23.14
CA GLU A 529 23.34 -7.92 24.14
C GLU A 529 22.25 -8.38 25.10
N LEU A 530 21.20 -9.07 24.61
CA LEU A 530 20.15 -9.59 25.47
C LEU A 530 20.66 -10.57 26.53
N GLN A 531 21.64 -11.42 26.20
CA GLN A 531 22.21 -12.36 27.17
C GLN A 531 23.03 -11.63 28.24
N GLU A 532 23.76 -10.59 27.85
CA GLU A 532 24.50 -9.72 28.77
C GLU A 532 23.56 -8.89 29.65
N PHE A 533 22.53 -8.27 29.07
CA PHE A 533 21.54 -7.48 29.80
C PHE A 533 20.76 -8.33 30.80
N VAL A 534 20.30 -9.53 30.44
CA VAL A 534 19.65 -10.43 31.41
C VAL A 534 20.62 -10.82 32.54
N SER A 535 21.89 -11.11 32.25
CA SER A 535 22.91 -11.40 33.27
C SER A 535 23.26 -10.22 34.18
N ILE A 536 22.99 -8.98 33.76
CA ILE A 536 23.18 -7.76 34.58
C ILE A 536 21.92 -7.45 35.40
N LEU A 537 20.74 -7.70 34.83
CA LEU A 537 19.44 -7.40 35.46
C LEU A 537 19.02 -8.45 36.48
N ASP A 538 19.45 -9.70 36.31
CA ASP A 538 19.17 -10.84 37.19
C ASP A 538 20.45 -11.66 37.42
N PRO A 539 21.38 -11.17 38.27
CA PRO A 539 22.66 -11.84 38.54
C PRO A 539 22.53 -13.04 39.48
N ASP A 540 21.41 -13.16 40.21
CA ASP A 540 21.14 -14.19 41.21
C ASP A 540 20.20 -15.31 40.68
N GLU A 541 19.80 -15.23 39.40
CA GLU A 541 18.87 -16.15 38.71
C GLU A 541 17.49 -16.25 39.40
N GLU A 542 16.97 -15.14 39.92
CA GLU A 542 15.65 -15.04 40.56
C GLU A 542 14.49 -15.12 39.55
N GLY A 543 14.76 -14.85 38.26
CA GLY A 543 13.83 -14.92 37.14
C GLY A 543 13.14 -13.59 36.80
N PHE A 544 13.48 -12.49 37.48
CA PHE A 544 12.84 -11.19 37.34
C PHE A 544 13.86 -10.05 37.35
N ALA A 545 13.52 -8.91 36.75
CA ALA A 545 14.32 -7.70 36.69
C ALA A 545 13.58 -6.51 37.31
N CYS A 546 14.23 -5.81 38.24
CA CYS A 546 13.70 -4.61 38.89
C CYS A 546 13.79 -3.36 37.99
N TYR A 547 12.99 -2.35 38.32
CA TYR A 547 12.84 -1.13 37.51
C TYR A 547 14.12 -0.29 37.41
N GLU A 548 14.82 -0.02 38.51
CA GLU A 548 16.00 0.87 38.49
C GLU A 548 17.15 0.31 37.61
N PRO A 549 17.55 -0.98 37.72
CA PRO A 549 18.51 -1.59 36.79
C PRO A 549 18.06 -1.58 35.32
N PHE A 550 16.76 -1.79 35.07
CA PHE A 550 16.21 -1.78 33.70
C PHE A 550 16.32 -0.39 33.05
N VAL A 551 16.08 0.69 33.80
CA VAL A 551 16.27 2.06 33.33
C VAL A 551 17.73 2.32 32.95
N ALA A 552 18.70 1.81 33.72
CA ALA A 552 20.11 1.98 33.43
C ALA A 552 20.51 1.34 32.08
N ILE A 553 20.06 0.11 31.82
CA ILE A 553 20.30 -0.59 30.53
C ILE A 553 19.62 0.12 29.37
N CYS A 554 18.36 0.55 29.53
CA CYS A 554 17.64 1.24 28.47
C CYS A 554 18.27 2.60 28.13
N ALA A 555 18.72 3.35 29.14
CA ALA A 555 19.41 4.62 28.91
C ALA A 555 20.72 4.43 28.13
N LEU A 556 21.54 3.43 28.47
CA LEU A 556 22.76 3.12 27.73
C LEU A 556 22.48 2.79 26.25
N LYS A 557 21.41 2.04 25.98
CA LYS A 557 21.05 1.67 24.61
C LYS A 557 20.37 2.80 23.82
N LEU A 558 19.70 3.74 24.49
CA LEU A 558 19.20 4.97 23.89
C LEU A 558 20.34 5.88 23.44
N HIS A 559 21.30 6.19 24.32
CA HIS A 559 22.46 7.03 23.97
C HIS A 559 23.27 6.44 22.81
N ALA A 560 23.55 5.13 22.84
CA ALA A 560 24.26 4.46 21.74
C ALA A 560 23.52 4.50 20.40
N LYS A 561 22.18 4.60 20.41
CA LYS A 561 21.38 4.75 19.20
C LYS A 561 21.37 6.21 18.72
N GLU A 562 21.29 7.17 19.63
CA GLU A 562 21.39 8.59 19.31
C GLU A 562 22.75 8.91 18.66
N ASP A 563 23.85 8.32 19.15
CA ASP A 563 25.18 8.41 18.53
C ASP A 563 25.23 7.77 17.11
N GLU A 564 24.59 6.61 16.91
CA GLU A 564 24.51 5.92 15.60
C GLU A 564 23.66 6.69 14.58
N ASP A 565 22.52 7.25 15.00
CA ASP A 565 21.61 8.03 14.16
C ASP A 565 22.23 9.40 13.78
N GLU A 566 22.98 10.07 14.68
CA GLU A 566 23.69 11.34 14.38
C GLU A 566 24.82 11.17 13.33
N GLU A 567 25.53 10.04 13.31
CA GLU A 567 26.58 9.77 12.30
C GLU A 567 26.00 9.56 10.88
N ASP A 568 24.85 8.88 10.75
CA ASP A 568 24.21 8.61 9.44
C ASP A 568 23.54 9.86 8.84
N ASP A 569 22.88 10.68 9.67
CA ASP A 569 22.34 11.99 9.27
C ASP A 569 23.44 12.95 8.79
N GLY A 570 24.59 12.98 9.48
CA GLY A 570 25.74 13.80 9.10
C GLY A 570 26.38 13.38 7.78
N GLU A 571 26.53 12.08 7.54
CA GLU A 571 27.03 11.51 6.28
C GLU A 571 26.06 11.77 5.12
N THR A 572 24.75 11.66 5.36
CA THR A 572 23.69 11.89 4.37
C THR A 572 23.57 13.37 3.98
N HIS A 573 23.46 14.27 4.96
CA HIS A 573 23.44 15.73 4.72
C HIS A 573 24.68 16.20 3.93
N ARG A 574 25.86 15.66 4.26
CA ARG A 574 27.11 15.96 3.55
C ARG A 574 27.04 15.58 2.07
N ARG A 575 26.37 14.47 1.71
CA ARG A 575 26.19 14.00 0.33
C ARG A 575 25.19 14.85 -0.44
N GLU A 576 24.07 15.24 0.17
CA GLU A 576 23.07 16.12 -0.46
C GLU A 576 23.67 17.49 -0.82
N VAL A 577 24.44 18.08 0.10
CA VAL A 577 25.18 19.32 -0.14
C VAL A 577 26.20 19.16 -1.28
N ASP A 578 26.91 18.03 -1.36
CA ASP A 578 27.86 17.73 -2.45
C ASP A 578 27.19 17.62 -3.82
N GLU A 579 26.05 16.92 -3.89
CA GLU A 579 25.29 16.76 -5.12
C GLU A 579 24.69 18.08 -5.59
N ALA A 580 24.05 18.83 -4.69
CA ALA A 580 23.50 20.14 -4.98
C ALA A 580 24.59 21.12 -5.47
N PHE A 581 25.74 21.19 -4.80
CA PHE A 581 26.85 22.06 -5.23
C PHE A 581 27.39 21.65 -6.62
N ARG A 582 27.45 20.34 -6.92
CA ARG A 582 27.86 19.80 -8.23
C ARG A 582 26.86 20.13 -9.34
N LEU A 583 25.55 20.09 -9.05
CA LEU A 583 24.50 20.49 -9.98
C LEU A 583 24.57 21.98 -10.32
N PHE A 584 24.78 22.84 -9.33
CA PHE A 584 24.92 24.28 -9.53
C PHE A 584 26.19 24.66 -10.31
N THR A 585 27.33 24.04 -9.98
CA THR A 585 28.59 24.24 -10.74
C THR A 585 28.53 23.66 -12.15
N GLY A 586 27.71 22.62 -12.37
CA GLY A 586 27.32 22.13 -13.70
C GLY A 586 28.15 20.94 -14.22
N GLY A 587 28.61 20.06 -13.31
CA GLY A 587 29.04 18.70 -13.63
C GLY A 587 29.83 18.49 -14.93
N GLY A 588 30.92 19.24 -15.12
CA GLY A 588 31.71 19.16 -16.36
C GLY A 588 32.46 17.83 -16.52
N SER A 589 32.19 17.13 -17.61
CA SER A 589 32.97 15.96 -18.01
C SER A 589 34.41 16.35 -18.37
N GLY A 590 35.39 15.85 -17.61
CA GLY A 590 36.78 15.74 -18.08
C GLY A 590 37.74 16.89 -17.76
N ALA A 591 37.95 17.20 -16.48
CA ALA A 591 39.26 17.57 -15.92
C ALA A 591 39.19 17.48 -14.39
N GLU A 592 40.19 16.86 -13.75
CA GLU A 592 40.30 16.85 -12.29
C GLU A 592 40.73 18.24 -11.79
N GLY A 593 39.90 18.89 -10.96
CA GLY A 593 40.36 19.91 -10.00
C GLY A 593 40.27 21.41 -10.35
N GLU A 594 39.19 21.92 -10.98
CA GLU A 594 39.08 23.38 -11.25
C GLU A 594 37.70 24.03 -11.03
N ALA A 595 36.81 23.46 -10.19
CA ALA A 595 35.50 24.05 -9.88
C ALA A 595 35.10 24.03 -8.38
N ASP A 596 36.03 24.37 -7.49
CA ASP A 596 35.78 24.50 -6.04
C ASP A 596 34.85 25.69 -5.66
N GLN A 597 34.39 26.47 -6.65
CA GLN A 597 33.65 27.71 -6.43
C GLN A 597 32.44 27.86 -7.36
N LEU A 598 31.31 28.25 -6.78
CA LEU A 598 30.12 28.68 -7.48
C LEU A 598 30.28 30.12 -7.98
N THR A 599 30.20 30.33 -9.30
CA THR A 599 30.49 31.63 -9.94
C THR A 599 29.24 32.30 -10.50
N LEU A 600 29.35 33.58 -10.89
CA LEU A 600 28.27 34.32 -11.56
C LEU A 600 27.83 33.64 -12.87
N ALA A 601 28.75 32.99 -13.58
CA ALA A 601 28.42 32.25 -14.80
C ALA A 601 27.56 31.00 -14.49
N HIS A 602 27.80 30.36 -13.34
CA HIS A 602 27.03 29.21 -12.89
C HIS A 602 25.61 29.62 -12.50
N LEU A 603 25.44 30.67 -11.70
CA LEU A 603 24.11 31.18 -11.33
C LEU A 603 23.30 31.66 -12.56
N LYS A 604 23.93 32.35 -13.51
CA LYS A 604 23.27 32.71 -14.79
C LYS A 604 22.78 31.48 -15.54
N ARG A 605 23.60 30.42 -15.63
CA ARG A 605 23.24 29.16 -16.29
C ARG A 605 22.01 28.53 -15.61
N VAL A 606 22.03 28.42 -14.28
CA VAL A 606 20.93 27.86 -13.48
C VAL A 606 19.64 28.68 -13.65
N ALA A 607 19.70 30.02 -13.56
CA ALA A 607 18.54 30.89 -13.76
C ALA A 607 17.91 30.71 -15.17
N MET A 608 18.74 30.62 -16.22
CA MET A 608 18.29 30.33 -17.59
C MET A 608 17.65 28.94 -17.71
N THR A 609 18.24 27.90 -17.11
CA THR A 609 17.67 26.54 -17.10
C THR A 609 16.31 26.48 -16.38
N LEU A 610 16.17 27.22 -15.28
CA LEU A 610 14.93 27.33 -14.51
C LEU A 610 13.91 28.32 -15.11
N LYS A 611 14.25 28.99 -16.22
CA LYS A 611 13.44 30.03 -16.88
C LYS A 611 13.03 31.18 -15.93
N GLN A 612 13.87 31.50 -14.96
CA GLN A 612 13.67 32.64 -14.07
C GLN A 612 14.29 33.88 -14.69
N ASP A 613 13.50 34.95 -14.82
CA ASP A 613 13.97 36.26 -15.27
C ASP A 613 14.63 36.98 -14.10
N VAL A 614 15.94 36.80 -13.96
CA VAL A 614 16.76 37.36 -12.87
C VAL A 614 17.82 38.26 -13.48
N ASP A 615 17.89 39.51 -13.02
CA ASP A 615 18.82 40.49 -13.53
C ASP A 615 20.26 40.25 -13.03
N GLU A 616 21.24 40.73 -13.80
CA GLU A 616 22.64 40.51 -13.47
C GLU A 616 23.13 41.30 -12.24
N ALA A 617 22.40 42.33 -11.78
CA ALA A 617 22.76 42.98 -10.52
C ALA A 617 22.41 42.07 -9.33
N LEU A 618 21.17 41.58 -9.29
CA LEU A 618 20.73 40.65 -8.23
C LEU A 618 21.58 39.38 -8.15
N LEU A 619 21.97 38.80 -9.30
CA LEU A 619 22.87 37.63 -9.31
C LEU A 619 24.27 37.91 -8.75
N ARG A 620 24.75 39.16 -8.79
CA ARG A 620 26.01 39.57 -8.12
C ARG A 620 25.80 39.75 -6.63
N ASP A 621 24.69 40.36 -6.23
CA ASP A 621 24.34 40.57 -4.83
C ASP A 621 24.17 39.23 -4.10
N MET A 622 23.56 38.22 -4.73
CA MET A 622 23.47 36.85 -4.20
C MET A 622 24.84 36.23 -3.89
N ILE A 623 25.84 36.43 -4.76
CA ILE A 623 27.21 35.92 -4.52
C ILE A 623 27.89 36.69 -3.39
N LEU A 624 27.70 38.01 -3.34
CA LEU A 624 28.27 38.86 -2.29
C LEU A 624 27.64 38.57 -0.92
N GLU A 625 26.34 38.32 -0.84
CA GLU A 625 25.68 37.92 0.40
C GLU A 625 26.17 36.54 0.86
N ALA A 626 26.25 35.58 -0.06
CA ALA A 626 26.73 34.23 0.23
C ALA A 626 28.21 34.17 0.66
N ASN A 627 29.07 35.05 0.13
CA ASN A 627 30.51 35.03 0.40
C ASN A 627 31.01 36.12 1.37
N GLY A 628 30.12 36.72 2.15
CA GLY A 628 30.46 37.74 3.15
C GLY A 628 31.03 39.03 2.55
N GLY A 629 30.74 39.32 1.28
CA GLY A 629 31.19 40.52 0.56
C GLY A 629 32.61 40.43 0.00
N ALA A 630 33.22 39.24 -0.04
CA ALA A 630 34.60 39.02 -0.50
C ALA A 630 34.85 39.26 -2.01
N GLY A 631 33.81 39.63 -2.76
CA GLY A 631 33.88 39.99 -4.17
C GLY A 631 33.35 38.89 -5.10
N VAL A 632 32.66 39.29 -6.16
CA VAL A 632 31.98 38.37 -7.09
C VAL A 632 32.95 37.40 -7.79
N GLY A 633 34.18 37.84 -8.06
CA GLY A 633 35.21 37.03 -8.71
C GLY A 633 35.76 35.87 -7.87
N ARG A 634 35.51 35.88 -6.55
CA ARG A 634 35.95 34.85 -5.59
C ARG A 634 34.92 33.72 -5.41
N GLY A 635 33.76 33.84 -6.07
CA GLY A 635 32.65 32.87 -6.00
C GLY A 635 32.16 32.56 -4.58
N VAL A 636 31.36 31.50 -4.46
CA VAL A 636 30.90 30.92 -3.20
C VAL A 636 31.51 29.53 -3.07
N SER A 637 32.17 29.22 -1.95
CA SER A 637 32.72 27.89 -1.67
C SER A 637 31.61 26.92 -1.27
N ARG A 638 31.92 25.61 -1.23
CA ARG A 638 31.00 24.58 -0.73
C ARG A 638 30.46 24.89 0.68
N ALA A 639 31.30 25.36 1.60
CA ALA A 639 30.91 25.60 2.99
C ALA A 639 29.95 26.80 3.12
N GLU A 640 30.20 27.88 2.39
CA GLU A 640 29.30 29.04 2.33
C GLU A 640 27.97 28.70 1.61
N PHE A 641 28.01 27.81 0.62
CA PHE A 641 26.80 27.30 -0.04
C PHE A 641 25.94 26.47 0.93
N ASP A 642 26.55 25.59 1.74
CA ASP A 642 25.87 24.86 2.82
C ASP A 642 25.23 25.82 3.83
N GLU A 643 25.96 26.82 4.32
CA GLU A 643 25.44 27.85 5.24
C GLU A 643 24.27 28.64 4.65
N VAL A 644 24.34 29.04 3.38
CA VAL A 644 23.24 29.72 2.68
C VAL A 644 22.01 28.82 2.55
N MET A 645 22.20 27.53 2.24
CA MET A 645 21.10 26.59 2.07
C MET A 645 20.43 26.22 3.41
N ARG A 646 21.21 26.06 4.51
CA ARG A 646 20.64 25.96 5.87
C ARG A 646 19.88 27.23 6.27
N ARG A 647 20.43 28.42 6.01
CA ARG A 647 19.76 29.71 6.30
C ARG A 647 18.49 29.92 5.47
N ALA A 648 18.42 29.33 4.27
CA ALA A 648 17.22 29.29 3.43
C ALA A 648 16.20 28.22 3.84
N GLY A 649 16.54 27.35 4.81
CA GLY A 649 15.68 26.25 5.26
C GLY A 649 15.57 25.09 4.27
N ALA A 650 16.54 24.94 3.36
CA ALA A 650 16.60 23.81 2.43
C ALA A 650 17.01 22.50 3.12
N TRP A 651 17.83 22.62 4.18
CA TRP A 651 18.23 21.56 5.09
C TRP A 651 17.90 22.03 6.52
N LYS A 652 17.59 21.10 7.44
CA LYS A 652 17.30 21.40 8.85
C LYS A 652 18.41 20.88 9.75
#